data_AF-A0A6B2MCG8-F1
#
_entry.id   AF-A0A6B2MCG8-F1
#
_cell.length_a   1.000
_cell.length_b   1.000
_cell.length_c   1.000
_cell.angle_alpha   90.00
_cell.angle_beta   90.00
_cell.angle_gamma   90.00
#
_symmetry.space_group_name_H-M   'P 1'
#
loop_
_entity.id
_entity.type
_entity.pdbx_description
1 polymer ?
#
loop_
_entity_poly.entity_id
_entity_poly.type
_entity_poly.pdbx_seq_one_letter_code
_entity_poly.pdbx_strand_id
1 'polypeptide(L)'
;MTVCAALLTSAVPAETVLPATTSWIGNTFGYGDGSWTQIDIRAIAVTPEGKVYTNAPWDESGAEASVYQDGKMLGFAGGTHGWGNLGGNAIAVNSKYAYVAIGVGNERGHLQAPGIWPDKGKQWFGISRRTIGDMKQPAPFRAAPQVAPGGRADAGRARMAASFMMMNEVPAPARSEVGEAKAEVGGLAADDKTLFATNPSRDVVVVYDAETMQQKGTWSAHEPGRIALAGDGTLWLLTDTLGGPAHLVHVRADGRKLDDAPALPEGTDAVDVAVDAKGRVLIADNGPRQQILIFSKGGNGYAPSGTLGERGGIFAGPVPGRPGPQRFNGLTGVGVDRAGNIYVSMNGIGPRHDTIGAGLGAVLESYTPDGKLRWQVQGLLFVDGAWLDPARPNSVYTGNKRFELDLSKPPGQDWKYVGFLSNRFKYPDDPVFHTDQYPGMPIARRVDGRTFLYLTDMYADHLKIYRFDAKRDGEVAIPSGLIAGRARPVDKVPNKPPGGDWLWRDANGNGRIDADESELNTTGKAKAGGWGWWVDTKGDIWRTSDVRGIHRFQYGGVDKAGNPIYSYDKVTTYPMPQPFTQLRRAIYEPQTDTLYVTGYTADAPPQPGINKEVGRVLIRFDKWSTGSPVARYQVALPWKLDAKPIFDLIGITVEGRYLFTVEPVGKIHVYDKETGKEVGVMSPGAEVGKASGWVDVPFGISAFRRENGEYLVFVEEDARGKVLMYRWKP
;
A
#
# COMPACT_ATOMS: atom_id res chain seq x y z
N MET A 1 53.94 10.36 -45.37
CA MET A 1 52.77 11.14 -44.91
C MET A 1 51.84 10.19 -44.20
N THR A 2 51.82 10.23 -42.88
CA THR A 2 50.99 9.36 -42.04
C THR A 2 49.94 10.24 -41.40
N VAL A 3 48.68 10.09 -41.82
CA VAL A 3 47.55 10.85 -41.29
C VAL A 3 47.14 10.21 -39.97
N CYS A 4 47.38 10.91 -38.86
CA CYS A 4 46.83 10.54 -37.55
C CYS A 4 45.34 10.94 -37.51
N ALA A 5 44.47 9.94 -37.37
CA ALA A 5 43.07 10.16 -37.03
C ALA A 5 42.98 10.53 -35.54
N ALA A 6 42.60 11.77 -35.25
CA ALA A 6 42.27 12.21 -33.90
C ALA A 6 40.91 11.61 -33.51
N LEU A 7 40.93 10.68 -32.54
CA LEU A 7 39.73 10.24 -31.82
C LEU A 7 39.23 11.40 -30.96
N LEU A 8 38.21 12.11 -31.44
CA LEU A 8 37.42 13.01 -30.62
C LEU A 8 36.52 12.17 -29.70
N THR A 9 36.96 11.98 -28.46
CA THR A 9 36.08 11.54 -27.37
C THR A 9 35.10 12.67 -27.08
N SER A 10 33.85 12.53 -27.52
CA SER A 10 32.77 13.41 -27.07
C SER A 10 32.55 13.16 -25.58
N ALA A 11 33.05 14.07 -24.75
CA ALA A 11 32.69 14.11 -23.34
C ALA A 11 31.15 14.23 -23.25
N VAL A 12 30.51 13.28 -22.56
CA VAL A 12 29.09 13.38 -22.22
C VAL A 12 28.94 14.66 -21.41
N PRO A 13 28.06 15.61 -21.78
CA PRO A 13 27.89 16.83 -21.01
C PRO A 13 27.51 16.47 -19.57
N ALA A 14 28.13 17.15 -18.61
CA ALA A 14 27.83 16.95 -17.20
C ALA A 14 26.35 17.24 -16.92
N GLU A 15 25.72 16.36 -16.14
CA GLU A 15 24.33 16.47 -15.73
C GLU A 15 24.10 17.80 -14.99
N THR A 16 23.12 18.60 -15.44
CA THR A 16 22.79 19.89 -14.82
C THR A 16 21.86 19.65 -13.64
N VAL A 17 22.41 19.65 -12.43
CA VAL A 17 21.62 19.46 -11.19
C VAL A 17 20.89 20.75 -10.83
N LEU A 18 19.58 20.67 -10.69
CA LEU A 18 18.73 21.78 -10.28
C LEU A 18 18.69 21.90 -8.75
N PRO A 19 18.69 23.12 -8.20
CA PRO A 19 18.64 23.33 -6.75
C PRO A 19 17.22 23.07 -6.24
N ALA A 20 16.95 21.82 -5.85
CA ALA A 20 15.68 21.42 -5.25
C ALA A 20 15.87 20.98 -3.79
N THR A 21 14.87 21.24 -2.96
CA THR A 21 14.77 20.68 -1.61
C THR A 21 13.85 19.46 -1.64
N THR A 22 14.24 18.37 -0.99
CA THR A 22 13.40 17.18 -0.86
C THR A 22 12.70 17.16 0.49
N SER A 23 11.41 16.89 0.46
CA SER A 23 10.56 16.52 1.58
C SER A 23 9.76 15.27 1.22
N TRP A 24 8.80 14.88 2.04
CA TRP A 24 7.92 13.75 1.78
C TRP A 24 6.58 13.91 2.50
N ILE A 25 5.60 13.07 2.14
CA ILE A 25 4.33 12.96 2.85
C ILE A 25 4.03 11.49 3.19
N GLY A 26 3.32 11.26 4.29
CA GLY A 26 2.71 9.96 4.60
C GLY A 26 3.50 9.02 5.52
N ASN A 27 4.77 9.29 5.83
CA ASN A 27 5.53 8.48 6.80
C ASN A 27 6.16 9.36 7.89
N THR A 28 6.06 8.93 9.15
CA THR A 28 6.70 9.61 10.30
C THR A 28 8.19 9.83 10.09
N PHE A 29 8.88 8.93 9.38
CA PHE A 29 10.31 9.04 9.10
C PHE A 29 10.59 9.12 7.59
N GLY A 30 11.55 9.96 7.22
CA GLY A 30 11.91 10.20 5.82
C GLY A 30 12.93 9.24 5.23
N TYR A 31 13.60 8.43 6.06
CA TYR A 31 14.77 7.59 5.73
C TYR A 31 16.13 8.32 5.69
N GLY A 32 16.21 9.60 6.08
CA GLY A 32 17.49 10.32 6.23
C GLY A 32 18.49 9.68 7.20
N ASP A 33 17.99 8.97 8.22
CA ASP A 33 18.79 8.23 9.21
C ASP A 33 18.66 6.70 9.06
N GLY A 34 18.03 6.23 7.97
CA GLY A 34 17.76 4.82 7.73
C GLY A 34 16.47 4.27 8.37
N SER A 35 15.63 5.11 8.99
CA SER A 35 14.35 4.68 9.60
C SER A 35 13.12 4.96 8.72
N TRP A 36 12.11 4.09 8.81
CA TRP A 36 10.75 4.26 8.26
C TRP A 36 9.72 3.49 9.08
N THR A 37 8.48 3.94 9.08
CA THR A 37 7.37 3.13 9.60
C THR A 37 6.91 2.18 8.52
N GLN A 38 6.61 0.93 8.88
CA GLN A 38 6.11 -0.06 7.93
C GLN A 38 4.83 0.40 7.23
N ILE A 39 4.60 -0.11 6.01
CA ILE A 39 3.37 0.14 5.24
C ILE A 39 2.14 -0.57 5.81
N ASP A 40 2.35 -1.70 6.51
CA ASP A 40 1.32 -2.51 7.16
C ASP A 40 1.80 -2.98 8.54
N ILE A 41 0.85 -3.17 9.47
CA ILE A 41 1.07 -3.82 10.76
C ILE A 41 -0.14 -4.72 11.01
N ARG A 42 0.06 -6.04 10.99
CA ARG A 42 -1.01 -7.03 11.18
C ARG A 42 -1.08 -7.59 12.60
N ALA A 43 0.03 -7.58 13.32
CA ALA A 43 0.10 -8.07 14.69
C ALA A 43 1.12 -7.28 15.50
N ILE A 44 0.87 -7.18 16.81
CA ILE A 44 1.81 -6.59 17.77
C ILE A 44 2.00 -7.49 18.99
N ALA A 45 3.18 -7.42 19.59
CA ALA A 45 3.45 -7.94 20.92
C ALA A 45 4.15 -6.84 21.73
N VAL A 46 3.64 -6.56 22.93
CA VAL A 46 4.12 -5.46 23.79
C VAL A 46 4.84 -6.04 24.99
N THR A 47 6.07 -5.61 25.24
CA THR A 47 6.82 -6.02 26.44
C THR A 47 6.36 -5.23 27.66
N PRO A 48 6.64 -5.72 28.88
CA PRO A 48 6.33 -4.98 30.11
C PRO A 48 6.93 -3.57 30.18
N GLU A 49 8.05 -3.33 29.49
CA GLU A 49 8.76 -2.04 29.40
C GLU A 49 8.22 -1.13 28.29
N GLY A 50 7.18 -1.54 27.57
CA GLY A 50 6.52 -0.74 26.56
C GLY A 50 7.21 -0.72 25.19
N LYS A 51 8.01 -1.75 24.89
CA LYS A 51 8.56 -1.99 23.57
C LYS A 51 7.56 -2.80 22.74
N VAL A 52 7.32 -2.39 21.51
CA VAL A 52 6.34 -3.00 20.61
C VAL A 52 7.06 -3.73 19.49
N TYR A 53 6.82 -5.02 19.36
CA TYR A 53 7.27 -5.85 18.25
C TYR A 53 6.11 -6.03 17.29
N THR A 54 6.35 -5.79 16.00
CA THR A 54 5.34 -5.84 14.95
C THR A 54 5.60 -6.99 13.99
N ASN A 55 4.55 -7.43 13.29
CA ASN A 55 4.69 -8.27 12.12
C ASN A 55 3.63 -7.88 11.07
N ALA A 56 3.98 -8.06 9.80
CA ALA A 56 3.13 -7.87 8.64
C ALA A 56 3.51 -8.86 7.55
N PRO A 57 2.61 -9.23 6.64
CA PRO A 57 2.91 -10.14 5.54
C PRO A 57 3.85 -9.52 4.51
N TRP A 58 3.83 -8.18 4.38
CA TRP A 58 4.62 -7.44 3.39
C TRP A 58 5.04 -6.07 3.91
N ASP A 59 6.30 -5.73 3.67
CA ASP A 59 6.85 -4.38 3.70
C ASP A 59 7.92 -4.31 2.63
N GLU A 60 7.81 -3.39 1.67
CA GLU A 60 8.61 -3.43 0.44
C GLU A 60 10.12 -3.30 0.68
N SER A 61 10.53 -2.51 1.68
CA SER A 61 11.94 -2.40 2.09
C SER A 61 12.37 -3.47 3.10
N GLY A 62 11.54 -4.48 3.34
CA GLY A 62 11.84 -5.69 4.10
C GLY A 62 11.85 -5.54 5.63
N ALA A 63 11.07 -4.59 6.14
CA ALA A 63 10.89 -4.39 7.58
C ALA A 63 9.60 -5.03 8.12
N GLU A 64 9.13 -6.14 7.52
CA GLU A 64 7.89 -6.84 7.92
C GLU A 64 7.76 -7.06 9.42
N ALA A 65 8.88 -7.33 10.09
CA ALA A 65 8.95 -7.40 11.54
C ALA A 65 9.86 -6.31 12.09
N SER A 66 9.28 -5.35 12.81
CA SER A 66 9.97 -4.18 13.37
C SER A 66 9.79 -4.04 14.88
N VAL A 67 10.55 -3.13 15.48
CA VAL A 67 10.53 -2.83 16.90
C VAL A 67 10.37 -1.33 17.09
N TYR A 68 9.39 -0.93 17.91
CA TYR A 68 9.13 0.47 18.24
C TYR A 68 9.13 0.70 19.75
N GLN A 69 9.55 1.88 20.17
CA GLN A 69 9.39 2.36 21.55
C GLN A 69 9.36 3.89 21.55
N ASP A 70 8.45 4.47 22.32
CA ASP A 70 8.35 5.93 22.51
C ASP A 70 8.34 6.74 21.20
N GLY A 71 7.59 6.25 20.20
CA GLY A 71 7.46 6.91 18.89
C GLY A 71 8.69 6.79 17.99
N LYS A 72 9.63 5.89 18.29
CA LYS A 72 10.85 5.66 17.50
C LYS A 72 10.90 4.22 17.00
N MET A 73 11.38 4.03 15.76
CA MET A 73 11.79 2.73 15.26
C MET A 73 13.17 2.39 15.82
N LEU A 74 13.27 1.26 16.52
CA LEU A 74 14.53 0.77 17.10
C LEU A 74 15.29 -0.16 16.14
N GLY A 75 14.58 -0.79 15.21
CA GLY A 75 15.15 -1.70 14.21
C GLY A 75 14.12 -2.66 13.64
N PHE A 76 14.56 -3.53 12.74
CA PHE A 76 13.76 -4.56 12.08
C PHE A 76 14.55 -5.86 11.92
N ALA A 77 13.86 -6.98 11.71
CA ALA A 77 14.49 -8.30 11.63
C ALA A 77 15.32 -8.51 10.37
N GLY A 78 14.83 -8.07 9.22
CA GLY A 78 15.45 -8.39 7.94
C GLY A 78 15.45 -9.89 7.60
N GLY A 79 15.67 -10.18 6.32
CA GLY A 79 15.54 -11.55 5.80
C GLY A 79 14.11 -12.09 5.88
N THR A 80 13.12 -11.23 6.03
CA THR A 80 11.68 -11.52 5.95
C THR A 80 11.08 -11.16 4.59
N HIS A 81 11.88 -10.59 3.69
CA HIS A 81 11.48 -10.13 2.36
C HIS A 81 12.42 -10.66 1.27
N GLY A 82 11.85 -10.99 0.12
CA GLY A 82 12.59 -11.46 -1.06
C GLY A 82 13.33 -12.78 -0.82
N TRP A 83 13.95 -13.32 -1.87
CA TRP A 83 14.65 -14.62 -1.81
C TRP A 83 13.75 -15.74 -1.25
N GLY A 84 12.49 -15.72 -1.69
CA GLY A 84 11.44 -16.62 -1.24
C GLY A 84 10.83 -16.28 0.13
N ASN A 85 11.34 -15.33 0.90
CA ASN A 85 10.78 -15.01 2.22
C ASN A 85 9.67 -13.97 2.13
N LEU A 86 8.67 -14.15 3.00
CA LEU A 86 7.57 -13.24 3.26
C LEU A 86 7.44 -13.08 4.78
N GLY A 87 6.91 -11.96 5.24
CA GLY A 87 6.55 -11.79 6.64
C GLY A 87 5.33 -12.64 7.02
N GLY A 88 4.60 -12.23 8.05
CA GLY A 88 3.42 -12.98 8.43
C GLY A 88 2.48 -12.23 9.36
N ASN A 89 1.50 -13.00 9.83
CA ASN A 89 0.35 -12.42 10.52
C ASN A 89 0.40 -12.54 12.03
N ALA A 90 1.44 -13.09 12.66
CA ALA A 90 1.50 -13.25 14.11
C ALA A 90 2.89 -12.97 14.69
N ILE A 91 2.93 -12.49 15.94
CA ILE A 91 4.16 -12.27 16.69
C ILE A 91 3.94 -12.48 18.18
N ALA A 92 4.93 -13.06 18.87
CA ALA A 92 4.98 -13.15 20.32
C ALA A 92 6.41 -12.92 20.81
N VAL A 93 6.56 -12.57 22.09
CA VAL A 93 7.87 -12.36 22.72
C VAL A 93 7.90 -13.00 24.10
N ASN A 94 9.08 -13.46 24.51
CA ASN A 94 9.39 -13.76 25.92
C ASN A 94 10.65 -12.98 26.35
N SER A 95 11.29 -13.36 27.46
CA SER A 95 12.48 -12.64 27.96
C SER A 95 13.70 -12.75 27.04
N LYS A 96 13.77 -13.74 26.15
CA LYS A 96 14.94 -14.04 25.30
C LYS A 96 14.68 -13.86 23.81
N TYR A 97 13.48 -14.19 23.35
CA TYR A 97 13.18 -14.39 21.94
C TYR A 97 11.94 -13.63 21.48
N ALA A 98 11.99 -13.16 20.24
CA ALA A 98 10.82 -12.82 19.44
C ALA A 98 10.52 -13.99 18.50
N TYR A 99 9.26 -14.40 18.47
CA TYR A 99 8.71 -15.45 17.61
C TYR A 99 7.88 -14.78 16.53
N VAL A 100 8.35 -14.81 15.30
CA VAL A 100 7.80 -14.08 14.15
C VAL A 100 7.22 -15.09 13.17
N ALA A 101 5.91 -15.04 12.92
CA ALA A 101 5.33 -15.85 11.85
C ALA A 101 5.87 -15.39 10.48
N ILE A 102 6.30 -16.32 9.63
CA ILE A 102 6.83 -16.01 8.29
C ILE A 102 6.38 -17.05 7.24
N GLY A 103 6.42 -16.64 5.97
CA GLY A 103 6.35 -17.53 4.81
C GLY A 103 7.73 -17.75 4.18
N VAL A 104 7.96 -18.96 3.65
CA VAL A 104 9.17 -19.32 2.90
C VAL A 104 8.78 -20.07 1.63
N GLY A 105 9.07 -19.49 0.48
CA GLY A 105 8.96 -20.06 -0.87
C GLY A 105 10.33 -20.24 -1.50
N ASN A 106 10.36 -20.49 -2.82
CA ASN A 106 11.62 -20.76 -3.54
C ASN A 106 11.73 -20.08 -4.91
N GLU A 107 10.99 -18.99 -5.12
CA GLU A 107 10.99 -18.21 -6.37
C GLU A 107 10.80 -19.10 -7.62
N ARG A 108 9.70 -19.86 -7.66
CA ARG A 108 9.36 -20.75 -8.80
C ARG A 108 10.44 -21.81 -9.09
N GLY A 109 11.23 -22.17 -8.08
CA GLY A 109 12.33 -23.13 -8.15
C GLY A 109 13.69 -22.52 -8.51
N HIS A 110 13.83 -21.19 -8.53
CA HIS A 110 15.12 -20.53 -8.71
C HIS A 110 16.03 -20.61 -7.47
N LEU A 111 15.46 -20.89 -6.30
CA LEU A 111 16.20 -21.08 -5.05
C LEU A 111 16.21 -22.57 -4.68
N GLN A 112 17.39 -23.15 -4.57
CA GLN A 112 17.58 -24.59 -4.34
C GLN A 112 18.69 -24.80 -3.32
N ALA A 113 18.32 -25.29 -2.14
CA ALA A 113 19.22 -25.80 -1.12
C ALA A 113 18.37 -26.61 -0.10
N PRO A 114 18.58 -27.93 0.02
CA PRO A 114 17.80 -28.77 0.93
C PRO A 114 17.83 -28.25 2.37
N GLY A 115 16.66 -28.17 3.00
CA GLY A 115 16.50 -27.69 4.37
C GLY A 115 16.56 -26.16 4.55
N ILE A 116 16.82 -25.40 3.48
CA ILE A 116 16.78 -23.91 3.49
C ILE A 116 15.50 -23.40 2.82
N TRP A 117 15.16 -23.94 1.65
CA TRP A 117 13.96 -23.58 0.89
C TRP A 117 13.09 -24.81 0.59
N PRO A 118 11.78 -24.61 0.37
CA PRO A 118 10.89 -25.66 -0.12
C PRO A 118 11.26 -26.17 -1.51
N ASP A 119 10.75 -27.37 -1.84
CA ASP A 119 10.79 -27.92 -3.19
C ASP A 119 9.98 -27.08 -4.19
N LYS A 120 10.27 -27.21 -5.48
CA LYS A 120 9.59 -26.46 -6.55
C LYS A 120 8.07 -26.65 -6.44
N GLY A 121 7.33 -25.54 -6.44
CA GLY A 121 5.86 -25.56 -6.36
C GLY A 121 5.33 -25.76 -4.95
N LYS A 122 6.17 -25.61 -3.92
CA LYS A 122 5.78 -25.66 -2.50
C LYS A 122 6.08 -24.32 -1.82
N GLN A 123 5.29 -24.03 -0.79
CA GLN A 123 5.47 -22.90 0.11
C GLN A 123 5.30 -23.37 1.55
N TRP A 124 6.20 -22.93 2.42
CA TRP A 124 6.18 -23.18 3.85
C TRP A 124 5.64 -21.97 4.61
N PHE A 125 4.93 -22.23 5.70
CA PHE A 125 4.55 -21.24 6.70
C PHE A 125 4.94 -21.75 8.07
N GLY A 126 5.40 -20.85 8.94
CA GLY A 126 5.89 -21.23 10.25
C GLY A 126 6.43 -20.07 11.05
N ILE A 127 7.32 -20.37 11.99
CA ILE A 127 7.78 -19.43 13.01
C ILE A 127 9.29 -19.26 12.92
N SER A 128 9.74 -18.03 12.68
CA SER A 128 11.14 -17.61 12.81
C SER A 128 11.41 -17.14 14.24
N ARG A 129 12.46 -17.67 14.87
CA ARG A 129 12.91 -17.22 16.20
C ARG A 129 14.07 -16.23 16.08
N ARG A 130 13.92 -15.06 16.67
CA ARG A 130 14.88 -13.95 16.69
C ARG A 130 15.28 -13.59 18.12
N THR A 131 16.47 -13.05 18.29
CA THR A 131 16.95 -12.62 19.61
C THR A 131 16.30 -11.30 20.02
N ILE A 132 15.83 -11.19 21.27
CA ILE A 132 15.38 -9.91 21.83
C ILE A 132 16.58 -8.97 21.97
N GLY A 133 16.41 -7.69 21.64
CA GLY A 133 17.47 -6.68 21.66
C GLY A 133 18.15 -6.47 20.31
N ASP A 134 18.24 -7.51 19.47
CA ASP A 134 18.64 -7.40 18.07
C ASP A 134 17.87 -8.42 17.21
N MET A 135 16.75 -7.98 16.63
CA MET A 135 15.91 -8.81 15.78
C MET A 135 16.62 -9.26 14.49
N LYS A 136 17.73 -8.63 14.10
CA LYS A 136 18.53 -9.08 12.96
C LYS A 136 19.20 -10.42 13.21
N GLN A 137 19.42 -10.79 14.47
CA GLN A 137 20.03 -12.07 14.81
C GLN A 137 18.99 -13.19 14.82
N PRO A 138 19.09 -14.17 13.89
CA PRO A 138 18.36 -15.41 14.02
C PRO A 138 18.89 -16.19 15.24
N ALA A 139 17.99 -16.86 15.95
CA ALA A 139 18.28 -17.66 17.13
C ALA A 139 18.03 -19.17 16.86
N PRO A 140 19.03 -19.90 16.32
CA PRO A 140 18.90 -21.31 15.97
C PRO A 140 18.52 -22.19 17.17
N PHE A 141 17.77 -23.25 16.92
CA PHE A 141 17.45 -24.32 17.89
C PHE A 141 17.84 -25.71 17.34
N ARG A 142 18.47 -25.75 16.16
CA ARG A 142 19.01 -26.94 15.52
C ARG A 142 20.28 -26.59 14.74
N ALA A 143 21.01 -27.61 14.30
CA ALA A 143 22.15 -27.42 13.42
C ALA A 143 21.73 -26.76 12.10
N ALA A 144 22.54 -25.83 11.61
CA ALA A 144 22.29 -25.20 10.32
C ALA A 144 22.51 -26.19 9.16
N PRO A 145 21.66 -26.17 8.12
CA PRO A 145 21.90 -26.94 6.91
C PRO A 145 23.26 -26.62 6.29
N GLN A 146 23.87 -27.62 5.65
CA GLN A 146 25.12 -27.42 4.92
C GLN A 146 24.85 -26.57 3.67
N VAL A 147 25.77 -25.64 3.38
CA VAL A 147 25.70 -24.77 2.21
C VAL A 147 26.73 -25.22 1.20
N ALA A 148 26.28 -25.55 0.00
CA ALA A 148 27.17 -25.92 -1.10
C ALA A 148 27.98 -24.70 -1.58
N PRO A 149 29.29 -24.83 -1.84
CA PRO A 149 30.10 -23.77 -2.43
C PRO A 149 29.53 -23.30 -3.78
N GLY A 150 29.45 -21.99 -3.98
CA GLY A 150 28.93 -21.39 -5.22
C GLY A 150 27.41 -21.46 -5.42
N GLY A 151 26.66 -21.97 -4.43
CA GLY A 151 25.20 -21.95 -4.41
C GLY A 151 24.61 -20.57 -4.09
N ARG A 152 23.29 -20.43 -4.26
CA ARG A 152 22.56 -19.20 -3.90
C ARG A 152 22.32 -19.04 -2.39
N ALA A 153 22.49 -20.10 -1.61
CA ALA A 153 22.42 -20.04 -0.15
C ALA A 153 23.76 -19.58 0.42
N ASP A 154 23.72 -18.87 1.54
CA ASP A 154 24.88 -18.52 2.36
C ASP A 154 24.69 -18.99 3.81
N ALA A 155 25.72 -18.81 4.64
CA ALA A 155 25.68 -19.18 6.05
C ALA A 155 24.58 -18.44 6.85
N GLY A 156 24.24 -17.21 6.44
CA GLY A 156 23.15 -16.44 7.05
C GLY A 156 21.79 -17.07 6.78
N ARG A 157 21.54 -17.47 5.52
CA ARG A 157 20.33 -18.19 5.09
C ARG A 157 20.21 -19.55 5.79
N ALA A 158 21.31 -20.29 5.88
CA ALA A 158 21.32 -21.55 6.63
C ALA A 158 21.01 -21.34 8.11
N ARG A 159 21.55 -20.28 8.73
CA ARG A 159 21.24 -19.92 10.12
C ARG A 159 19.77 -19.50 10.31
N MET A 160 19.19 -18.77 9.37
CA MET A 160 17.76 -18.45 9.38
C MET A 160 16.90 -19.72 9.29
N ALA A 161 17.25 -20.65 8.40
CA ALA A 161 16.57 -21.94 8.28
C ALA A 161 16.70 -22.79 9.57
N ALA A 162 17.84 -22.71 10.25
CA ALA A 162 18.07 -23.33 11.57
C ALA A 162 17.25 -22.68 12.70
N SER A 163 16.69 -21.49 12.45
CA SER A 163 15.86 -20.71 13.36
C SER A 163 14.38 -20.71 12.96
N PHE A 164 13.99 -21.50 11.95
CA PHE A 164 12.64 -21.57 11.41
C PHE A 164 11.98 -22.91 11.73
N MET A 165 10.80 -22.85 12.36
CA MET A 165 9.95 -24.00 12.62
C MET A 165 8.80 -24.02 11.62
N MET A 166 8.82 -24.97 10.67
CA MET A 166 7.73 -25.16 9.72
C MET A 166 6.50 -25.71 10.43
N MET A 167 5.33 -25.11 10.17
CA MET A 167 4.03 -25.60 10.62
C MET A 167 3.19 -26.15 9.48
N ASN A 168 3.21 -25.46 8.33
CA ASN A 168 2.44 -25.83 7.15
C ASN A 168 3.34 -25.87 5.91
N GLU A 169 3.09 -26.86 5.05
CA GLU A 169 3.53 -26.86 3.66
C GLU A 169 2.29 -26.96 2.77
N VAL A 170 2.21 -26.08 1.78
CA VAL A 170 1.12 -26.03 0.81
C VAL A 170 1.67 -25.90 -0.61
N PRO A 171 0.87 -26.19 -1.66
CA PRO A 171 1.21 -25.81 -3.02
C PRO A 171 1.50 -24.30 -3.10
N ALA A 172 2.60 -23.93 -3.76
CA ALA A 172 2.90 -22.53 -4.01
C ALA A 172 1.87 -21.94 -4.97
N PRO A 173 1.35 -20.74 -4.72
CA PRO A 173 0.43 -20.08 -5.62
C PRO A 173 1.10 -19.77 -6.97
N ALA A 174 0.27 -19.61 -8.01
CA ALA A 174 0.75 -19.27 -9.36
C ALA A 174 1.40 -17.88 -9.40
N ARG A 175 1.00 -16.98 -8.49
CA ARG A 175 1.60 -15.66 -8.27
C ARG A 175 1.97 -15.50 -6.79
N SER A 176 3.08 -14.85 -6.52
CA SER A 176 3.52 -14.54 -5.15
C SER A 176 2.84 -13.25 -4.68
N GLU A 177 1.51 -13.26 -4.59
CA GLU A 177 0.73 -12.13 -4.07
C GLU A 177 0.37 -12.39 -2.60
N VAL A 178 0.36 -11.32 -1.79
CA VAL A 178 0.04 -11.39 -0.36
C VAL A 178 -1.37 -11.96 -0.16
N GLY A 179 -1.51 -12.96 0.71
CA GLY A 179 -2.80 -13.54 1.07
C GLY A 179 -3.35 -14.62 0.13
N GLU A 180 -2.69 -14.97 -0.99
CA GLU A 180 -3.18 -16.04 -1.89
C GLU A 180 -3.15 -17.44 -1.23
N ALA A 181 -2.18 -17.69 -0.35
CA ALA A 181 -2.03 -18.97 0.33
C ALA A 181 -2.56 -18.92 1.78
N LYS A 182 -3.74 -19.54 2.01
CA LYS A 182 -4.43 -19.57 3.31
C LYS A 182 -3.87 -20.62 4.28
N ALA A 183 -2.59 -20.50 4.65
CA ALA A 183 -1.93 -21.46 5.56
C ALA A 183 -0.97 -20.81 6.57
N GLU A 184 -1.15 -19.52 6.83
CA GLU A 184 -0.35 -18.74 7.78
C GLU A 184 -0.62 -19.15 9.24
N VAL A 185 0.34 -18.85 10.12
CA VAL A 185 0.17 -19.00 11.57
C VAL A 185 -0.81 -17.93 12.06
N GLY A 186 -1.89 -18.33 12.73
CA GLY A 186 -3.00 -17.43 13.09
C GLY A 186 -2.71 -16.52 14.30
N GLY A 187 -1.85 -16.97 15.20
CA GLY A 187 -1.60 -16.33 16.49
C GLY A 187 -0.46 -17.02 17.24
N LEU A 188 0.26 -16.25 18.04
CA LEU A 188 1.37 -16.69 18.87
C LEU A 188 1.20 -16.11 20.27
N ALA A 189 1.46 -16.92 21.30
CA ALA A 189 1.62 -16.46 22.68
C ALA A 189 2.76 -17.23 23.33
N ALA A 190 3.56 -16.58 24.18
CA ALA A 190 4.75 -17.21 24.76
C ALA A 190 5.00 -16.76 26.20
N ASP A 191 5.56 -17.67 26.99
CA ASP A 191 6.37 -17.35 28.15
C ASP A 191 7.80 -17.87 27.95
N ASP A 192 8.61 -17.88 29.00
CA ASP A 192 10.02 -18.32 28.94
C ASP A 192 10.18 -19.84 28.73
N LYS A 193 9.12 -20.64 28.87
CA LYS A 193 9.15 -22.11 28.81
C LYS A 193 8.33 -22.68 27.66
N THR A 194 7.31 -21.96 27.22
CA THR A 194 6.30 -22.48 26.31
C THR A 194 5.91 -21.43 25.28
N LEU A 195 5.80 -21.88 24.03
CA LEU A 195 5.26 -21.13 22.91
C LEU A 195 4.00 -21.85 22.43
N PHE A 196 2.87 -21.12 22.39
CA PHE A 196 1.62 -21.56 21.81
C PHE A 196 1.50 -20.96 20.41
N ALA A 197 1.17 -21.80 19.43
CA ALA A 197 1.01 -21.39 18.04
C ALA A 197 -0.29 -21.94 17.46
N THR A 198 -1.14 -21.06 16.96
CA THR A 198 -2.42 -21.45 16.37
C THR A 198 -2.25 -21.76 14.88
N ASN A 199 -2.92 -22.82 14.42
CA ASN A 199 -2.93 -23.23 13.03
C ASN A 199 -4.38 -23.28 12.52
N PRO A 200 -4.90 -22.15 11.99
CA PRO A 200 -6.28 -22.03 11.55
C PRO A 200 -6.68 -23.09 10.53
N SER A 201 -5.81 -23.41 9.56
CA SER A 201 -6.12 -24.34 8.47
C SER A 201 -6.10 -25.82 8.88
N ARG A 202 -5.73 -26.13 10.13
CA ARG A 202 -5.69 -27.50 10.66
C ARG A 202 -6.49 -27.67 11.94
N ASP A 203 -7.22 -26.66 12.39
CA ASP A 203 -8.03 -26.70 13.62
C ASP A 203 -7.26 -27.14 14.87
N VAL A 204 -6.03 -26.64 15.04
CA VAL A 204 -5.18 -26.99 16.19
C VAL A 204 -4.41 -25.81 16.75
N VAL A 205 -4.13 -25.89 18.05
CA VAL A 205 -3.09 -25.11 18.71
C VAL A 205 -1.94 -26.04 19.09
N VAL A 206 -0.75 -25.73 18.58
CA VAL A 206 0.47 -26.49 18.81
C VAL A 206 1.25 -25.84 19.95
N VAL A 207 1.75 -26.66 20.88
CA VAL A 207 2.49 -26.22 22.05
C VAL A 207 3.94 -26.65 21.89
N TYR A 208 4.86 -25.69 21.90
CA TYR A 208 6.30 -25.91 21.78
C TYR A 208 7.03 -25.57 23.09
N ASP A 209 8.17 -26.21 23.30
CA ASP A 209 9.19 -25.70 24.21
C ASP A 209 9.79 -24.40 23.65
N ALA A 210 9.83 -23.34 24.45
CA ALA A 210 10.31 -22.03 24.00
C ALA A 210 11.80 -22.01 23.61
N GLU A 211 12.61 -22.89 24.22
CA GLU A 211 14.07 -22.93 24.06
C GLU A 211 14.50 -23.93 22.96
N THR A 212 13.91 -25.10 22.91
CA THR A 212 14.27 -26.15 21.94
C THR A 212 13.38 -26.17 20.70
N MET A 213 12.24 -25.45 20.73
CA MET A 213 11.18 -25.51 19.72
C MET A 213 10.63 -26.92 19.48
N GLN A 214 10.88 -27.88 20.38
CA GLN A 214 10.28 -29.22 20.30
C GLN A 214 8.80 -29.15 20.66
N GLN A 215 7.97 -29.83 19.90
CA GLN A 215 6.53 -29.91 20.19
C GLN A 215 6.31 -30.69 21.49
N LYS A 216 5.71 -30.03 22.48
CA LYS A 216 5.30 -30.59 23.78
C LYS A 216 3.90 -31.17 23.74
N GLY A 217 3.03 -30.63 22.88
CA GLY A 217 1.63 -31.04 22.82
C GLY A 217 0.87 -30.37 21.68
N THR A 218 -0.38 -30.78 21.52
CA THR A 218 -1.34 -30.18 20.60
C THR A 218 -2.75 -30.38 21.15
N TRP A 219 -3.66 -29.47 20.87
CA TRP A 219 -5.07 -29.60 21.18
C TRP A 219 -5.92 -28.92 20.10
N SER A 220 -7.17 -29.39 19.95
CA SER A 220 -8.07 -28.95 18.88
C SER A 220 -8.85 -27.71 19.26
N ALA A 221 -9.04 -26.82 18.29
CA ALA A 221 -9.96 -25.70 18.32
C ALA A 221 -10.35 -25.39 16.88
N HIS A 222 -11.57 -24.93 16.61
CA HIS A 222 -12.00 -24.62 15.24
C HIS A 222 -11.41 -23.27 14.79
N GLU A 223 -10.71 -23.27 13.66
CA GLU A 223 -10.04 -22.13 13.03
C GLU A 223 -9.38 -21.18 14.05
N PRO A 224 -8.45 -21.66 14.91
CA PRO A 224 -7.91 -20.87 16.00
C PRO A 224 -7.01 -19.76 15.46
N GLY A 225 -7.28 -18.52 15.84
CA GLY A 225 -6.54 -17.33 15.41
C GLY A 225 -5.73 -16.72 16.54
N ARG A 226 -6.02 -15.47 16.89
CA ARG A 226 -5.29 -14.70 17.90
C ARG A 226 -5.39 -15.34 19.28
N ILE A 227 -4.28 -15.31 20.01
CA ILE A 227 -4.16 -15.95 21.30
C ILE A 227 -3.32 -15.08 22.25
N ALA A 228 -3.74 -14.98 23.50
CA ALA A 228 -3.02 -14.27 24.56
C ALA A 228 -2.83 -15.15 25.78
N LEU A 229 -1.62 -15.12 26.36
CA LEU A 229 -1.29 -15.82 27.60
C LEU A 229 -1.53 -14.88 28.79
N ALA A 230 -2.38 -15.32 29.72
CA ALA A 230 -2.65 -14.63 30.97
C ALA A 230 -1.57 -14.95 32.02
N GLY A 231 -1.42 -14.08 33.03
CA GLY A 231 -0.40 -14.23 34.08
C GLY A 231 -0.59 -15.44 35.00
N ASP A 232 -1.77 -16.06 35.00
CA ASP A 232 -2.07 -17.31 35.72
C ASP A 232 -1.84 -18.58 34.86
N GLY A 233 -1.34 -18.41 33.62
CA GLY A 233 -1.03 -19.49 32.69
C GLY A 233 -2.22 -19.98 31.87
N THR A 234 -3.40 -19.35 31.96
CA THR A 234 -4.52 -19.61 31.05
C THR A 234 -4.36 -18.82 29.74
N LEU A 235 -5.17 -19.16 28.74
CA LEU A 235 -5.11 -18.60 27.40
C LEU A 235 -6.48 -18.02 27.02
N TRP A 236 -6.46 -16.83 26.42
CA TRP A 236 -7.59 -16.27 25.69
C TRP A 236 -7.38 -16.49 24.21
N LEU A 237 -8.35 -17.08 23.53
CA LEU A 237 -8.23 -17.51 22.14
C LEU A 237 -9.43 -17.00 21.34
N LEU A 238 -9.17 -16.51 20.14
CA LEU A 238 -10.19 -16.32 19.11
C LEU A 238 -10.31 -17.59 18.26
N THR A 239 -11.52 -18.13 18.12
CA THR A 239 -11.87 -19.26 17.22
C THR A 239 -12.70 -18.77 16.04
N ASP A 240 -12.93 -19.64 15.05
CA ASP A 240 -13.78 -19.35 13.87
C ASP A 240 -13.20 -18.20 13.02
N THR A 241 -11.85 -18.16 12.95
CA THR A 241 -11.09 -17.03 12.39
C THR A 241 -10.79 -17.15 10.89
N LEU A 242 -11.44 -18.01 10.13
CA LEU A 242 -11.36 -17.99 8.66
C LEU A 242 -12.75 -17.80 8.04
N GLY A 243 -13.76 -18.53 8.54
CA GLY A 243 -15.08 -18.63 7.92
C GLY A 243 -16.20 -17.84 8.59
N GLY A 244 -16.01 -17.30 9.81
CA GLY A 244 -17.10 -16.68 10.58
C GLY A 244 -16.68 -15.43 11.37
N PRO A 245 -17.64 -14.79 12.08
CA PRO A 245 -17.28 -13.83 13.10
C PRO A 245 -16.51 -14.58 14.20
N ALA A 246 -15.35 -14.06 14.58
CA ALA A 246 -14.50 -14.73 15.55
C ALA A 246 -15.18 -14.81 16.94
N HIS A 247 -14.99 -15.93 17.63
CA HIS A 247 -15.51 -16.13 18.97
C HIS A 247 -14.39 -16.13 20.01
N LEU A 248 -14.61 -15.42 21.11
CA LEU A 248 -13.67 -15.40 22.25
C LEU A 248 -13.93 -16.59 23.17
N VAL A 249 -12.89 -17.37 23.45
CA VAL A 249 -12.92 -18.44 24.45
C VAL A 249 -11.77 -18.28 25.45
N HIS A 250 -12.02 -18.69 26.68
CA HIS A 250 -11.01 -18.80 27.73
C HIS A 250 -10.70 -20.27 27.96
N VAL A 251 -9.43 -20.64 27.93
CA VAL A 251 -8.99 -22.04 28.03
C VAL A 251 -7.79 -22.18 28.95
N ARG A 252 -7.61 -23.36 29.54
CA ARG A 252 -6.37 -23.74 30.21
C ARG A 252 -5.27 -23.98 29.16
N ALA A 253 -4.01 -24.06 29.60
CA ALA A 253 -2.87 -24.36 28.72
C ALA A 253 -3.03 -25.68 27.91
N ASP A 254 -3.86 -26.61 28.38
CA ASP A 254 -4.16 -27.88 27.70
C ASP A 254 -5.41 -27.83 26.78
N GLY A 255 -5.99 -26.65 26.58
CA GLY A 255 -7.14 -26.43 25.68
C GLY A 255 -8.51 -26.65 26.31
N ARG A 256 -8.59 -27.09 27.58
CA ARG A 256 -9.89 -27.24 28.27
C ARG A 256 -10.52 -25.87 28.53
N LYS A 257 -11.78 -25.70 28.10
CA LYS A 257 -12.55 -24.45 28.27
C LYS A 257 -12.78 -24.11 29.74
N LEU A 258 -12.75 -22.82 30.01
CA LEU A 258 -13.17 -22.17 31.23
C LEU A 258 -14.45 -21.40 30.88
N ASP A 259 -15.57 -21.76 31.50
CA ASP A 259 -16.90 -21.23 31.17
C ASP A 259 -17.14 -19.84 31.80
N ASP A 260 -16.22 -18.92 31.57
CA ASP A 260 -16.20 -17.57 32.16
C ASP A 260 -15.92 -16.45 31.15
N ALA A 261 -15.75 -16.79 29.86
CA ALA A 261 -15.58 -15.84 28.78
C ALA A 261 -16.84 -14.95 28.59
N PRO A 262 -16.68 -13.63 28.32
CA PRO A 262 -17.80 -12.73 28.12
C PRO A 262 -18.41 -12.93 26.73
N ALA A 263 -19.71 -12.66 26.61
CA ALA A 263 -20.31 -12.43 25.30
C ALA A 263 -19.78 -11.11 24.71
N LEU A 264 -19.35 -11.15 23.44
CA LEU A 264 -18.96 -9.95 22.73
C LEU A 264 -20.22 -9.16 22.31
N PRO A 265 -20.17 -7.81 22.30
CA PRO A 265 -21.27 -7.00 21.80
C PRO A 265 -21.63 -7.37 20.35
N GLU A 266 -22.92 -7.20 20.01
CA GLU A 266 -23.37 -7.39 18.63
C GLU A 266 -22.62 -6.46 17.65
N GLY A 267 -22.26 -7.02 16.49
CA GLY A 267 -21.52 -6.33 15.43
C GLY A 267 -20.02 -6.23 15.68
N THR A 268 -19.49 -6.86 16.73
CA THR A 268 -18.04 -6.95 16.96
C THR A 268 -17.38 -7.88 15.94
N ASP A 269 -16.32 -7.38 15.30
CA ASP A 269 -15.36 -8.18 14.52
C ASP A 269 -14.06 -8.24 15.32
N ALA A 270 -13.93 -9.27 16.17
CA ALA A 270 -12.78 -9.42 17.04
C ALA A 270 -11.56 -9.89 16.24
N VAL A 271 -10.53 -9.05 16.22
CA VAL A 271 -9.34 -9.26 15.38
C VAL A 271 -8.05 -9.44 16.16
N ASP A 272 -8.07 -9.14 17.47
CA ASP A 272 -6.99 -9.41 18.41
C ASP A 272 -7.46 -9.44 19.86
N VAL A 273 -6.67 -10.11 20.72
CA VAL A 273 -6.92 -10.22 22.15
C VAL A 273 -5.61 -10.01 22.93
N ALA A 274 -5.68 -9.26 24.03
CA ALA A 274 -4.60 -9.10 24.99
C ALA A 274 -5.10 -9.21 26.43
N VAL A 275 -4.20 -9.55 27.35
CA VAL A 275 -4.47 -9.58 28.79
C VAL A 275 -3.44 -8.71 29.49
N ASP A 276 -3.89 -7.81 30.37
CA ASP A 276 -2.99 -6.95 31.12
C ASP A 276 -2.57 -7.55 32.47
N ALA A 277 -1.63 -6.89 33.15
CA ALA A 277 -1.13 -7.33 34.46
C ALA A 277 -2.20 -7.33 35.58
N LYS A 278 -3.35 -6.70 35.37
CA LYS A 278 -4.50 -6.71 36.28
C LYS A 278 -5.51 -7.81 35.92
N GLY A 279 -5.23 -8.60 34.89
CA GLY A 279 -6.11 -9.65 34.38
C GLY A 279 -7.31 -9.12 33.59
N ARG A 280 -7.28 -7.86 33.12
CA ARG A 280 -8.30 -7.34 32.19
C ARG A 280 -8.05 -7.93 30.80
N VAL A 281 -9.13 -8.26 30.10
CA VAL A 281 -9.10 -8.74 28.72
C VAL A 281 -9.45 -7.59 27.78
N LEU A 282 -8.60 -7.34 26.79
CA LEU A 282 -8.78 -6.30 25.80
C LEU A 282 -8.99 -6.96 24.44
N ILE A 283 -10.03 -6.54 23.73
CA ILE A 283 -10.37 -7.04 22.38
C ILE A 283 -10.30 -5.88 21.40
N ALA A 284 -9.53 -6.04 20.33
CA ALA A 284 -9.57 -5.11 19.20
C ALA A 284 -10.79 -5.43 18.34
N ASP A 285 -11.76 -4.50 18.24
CA ASP A 285 -13.00 -4.64 17.49
C ASP A 285 -12.92 -3.89 16.15
N ASN A 286 -12.66 -4.61 15.06
CA ASN A 286 -12.62 -4.08 13.70
C ASN A 286 -14.01 -3.97 13.03
N GLY A 287 -15.09 -4.16 13.79
CA GLY A 287 -16.46 -3.95 13.34
C GLY A 287 -16.81 -2.47 13.28
N PRO A 288 -18.09 -2.11 13.01
CA PRO A 288 -18.51 -0.71 12.90
C PRO A 288 -18.22 0.16 14.13
N ARG A 289 -17.91 -0.43 15.31
CA ARG A 289 -17.51 0.33 16.50
C ARG A 289 -16.10 0.91 16.40
N GLN A 290 -15.13 0.18 15.83
CA GLN A 290 -13.72 0.57 15.78
C GLN A 290 -13.16 0.98 17.17
N GLN A 291 -13.29 0.10 18.17
CA GLN A 291 -12.87 0.37 19.55
C GLN A 291 -12.05 -0.80 20.11
N ILE A 292 -11.28 -0.53 21.17
CA ILE A 292 -10.80 -1.58 22.07
C ILE A 292 -11.86 -1.80 23.14
N LEU A 293 -12.38 -3.02 23.25
CA LEU A 293 -13.36 -3.43 24.25
C LEU A 293 -12.62 -4.02 25.46
N ILE A 294 -12.94 -3.56 26.68
CA ILE A 294 -12.21 -3.94 27.89
C ILE A 294 -13.15 -4.67 28.85
N PHE A 295 -12.77 -5.88 29.22
CA PHE A 295 -13.51 -6.74 30.15
C PHE A 295 -12.70 -6.99 31.41
N SER A 296 -13.38 -7.02 32.55
CA SER A 296 -12.79 -7.30 33.85
C SER A 296 -13.50 -8.48 34.49
N LYS A 297 -12.77 -9.22 35.33
CA LYS A 297 -13.33 -10.33 36.09
C LYS A 297 -14.31 -9.79 37.15
N GLY A 298 -15.52 -10.35 37.22
CA GLY A 298 -16.56 -10.01 38.17
C GLY A 298 -17.60 -11.12 38.32
N GLY A 299 -18.07 -11.37 39.55
CA GLY A 299 -19.00 -12.47 39.81
C GLY A 299 -18.44 -13.82 39.34
N ASN A 300 -19.21 -14.53 38.52
CA ASN A 300 -18.85 -15.86 37.98
C ASN A 300 -18.09 -15.81 36.65
N GLY A 301 -17.72 -14.64 36.12
CA GLY A 301 -16.94 -14.57 34.88
C GLY A 301 -16.42 -13.19 34.53
N TYR A 302 -16.29 -12.90 33.23
CA TYR A 302 -15.85 -11.60 32.73
C TYR A 302 -17.04 -10.75 32.28
N ALA A 303 -16.97 -9.45 32.54
CA ALA A 303 -18.00 -8.48 32.16
C ALA A 303 -17.38 -7.22 31.55
N PRO A 304 -18.11 -6.51 30.66
CA PRO A 304 -17.67 -5.22 30.14
C PRO A 304 -17.32 -4.24 31.26
N SER A 305 -16.17 -3.60 31.15
CA SER A 305 -15.64 -2.66 32.16
C SER A 305 -15.17 -1.33 31.58
N GLY A 306 -15.02 -1.23 30.26
CA GLY A 306 -14.70 0.02 29.58
C GLY A 306 -14.42 -0.17 28.10
N THR A 307 -14.12 0.94 27.43
CA THR A 307 -13.67 0.98 26.05
C THR A 307 -12.58 2.04 25.88
N LEU A 308 -11.67 1.83 24.93
CA LEU A 308 -10.80 2.88 24.39
C LEU A 308 -11.16 3.09 22.92
N GLY A 309 -11.25 4.34 22.47
CA GLY A 309 -11.68 4.66 21.11
C GLY A 309 -13.02 5.39 21.09
N GLU A 310 -13.19 6.30 20.14
CA GLU A 310 -14.49 6.88 19.81
C GLU A 310 -15.34 5.84 19.08
N ARG A 311 -16.60 5.66 19.49
CA ARG A 311 -17.50 4.70 18.82
C ARG A 311 -17.78 5.16 17.39
N GLY A 312 -17.43 4.32 16.42
CA GLY A 312 -17.41 4.64 14.98
C GLY A 312 -16.02 5.01 14.45
N GLY A 313 -15.02 5.14 15.34
CA GLY A 313 -13.62 5.39 15.03
C GLY A 313 -13.43 6.62 14.14
N ILE A 314 -12.66 6.46 13.06
CA ILE A 314 -12.41 7.52 12.08
C ILE A 314 -13.66 8.02 11.36
N PHE A 315 -14.77 7.29 11.41
CA PHE A 315 -16.04 7.70 10.77
C PHE A 315 -17.03 8.34 11.73
N ALA A 316 -16.67 8.45 13.01
CA ALA A 316 -17.50 9.09 14.04
C ALA A 316 -17.57 10.63 13.92
N GLY A 317 -18.30 11.26 14.83
CA GLY A 317 -18.36 12.71 14.95
C GLY A 317 -18.92 13.47 13.73
N PRO A 318 -18.80 14.80 13.72
CA PRO A 318 -19.38 15.65 12.67
C PRO A 318 -18.58 15.65 11.36
N VAL A 319 -17.36 15.10 11.36
CA VAL A 319 -16.51 14.99 10.16
C VAL A 319 -15.98 13.56 10.04
N PRO A 320 -16.76 12.66 9.41
CA PRO A 320 -16.31 11.32 9.07
C PRO A 320 -15.03 11.36 8.22
N GLY A 321 -14.14 10.39 8.41
CA GLY A 321 -12.86 10.28 7.72
C GLY A 321 -11.73 11.11 8.33
N ARG A 322 -11.98 12.04 9.25
CA ARG A 322 -10.89 12.86 9.85
C ARG A 322 -10.07 12.05 10.89
N PRO A 323 -8.75 11.91 10.75
CA PRO A 323 -7.93 11.21 11.74
C PRO A 323 -7.82 12.01 13.05
N GLY A 324 -7.50 11.32 14.14
CA GLY A 324 -7.25 11.92 15.45
C GLY A 324 -7.07 10.87 16.54
N PRO A 325 -6.65 11.28 17.76
CA PRO A 325 -6.57 10.38 18.90
C PRO A 325 -7.88 9.63 19.11
N GLN A 326 -7.80 8.33 19.41
CA GLN A 326 -8.93 7.42 19.63
C GLN A 326 -9.87 7.25 18.42
N ARG A 327 -9.56 7.82 17.25
CA ARG A 327 -10.36 7.65 16.03
C ARG A 327 -9.83 6.49 15.20
N PHE A 328 -9.95 5.28 15.75
CA PHE A 328 -9.34 4.09 15.16
C PHE A 328 -9.94 3.72 13.80
N ASN A 329 -9.15 3.06 12.95
CA ASN A 329 -9.59 2.59 11.64
C ASN A 329 -8.80 1.37 11.19
N GLY A 330 -9.47 0.25 10.96
CA GLY A 330 -8.83 -0.98 10.53
C GLY A 330 -7.96 -1.56 11.62
N LEU A 331 -8.53 -1.81 12.80
CA LEU A 331 -7.81 -2.36 13.94
C LEU A 331 -7.17 -3.70 13.56
N THR A 332 -5.92 -3.92 13.99
CA THR A 332 -5.18 -5.16 13.73
C THR A 332 -4.61 -5.79 14.99
N GLY A 333 -4.35 -5.00 16.03
CA GLY A 333 -3.72 -5.51 17.24
C GLY A 333 -3.87 -4.59 18.46
N VAL A 334 -3.81 -5.20 19.65
CA VAL A 334 -3.82 -4.52 20.94
C VAL A 334 -2.78 -5.14 21.89
N GLY A 335 -2.13 -4.32 22.70
CA GLY A 335 -1.23 -4.78 23.75
C GLY A 335 -1.17 -3.82 24.93
N VAL A 336 -0.68 -4.28 26.08
CA VAL A 336 -0.63 -3.48 27.30
C VAL A 336 0.71 -3.67 28.00
N ASP A 337 1.38 -2.57 28.37
CA ASP A 337 2.63 -2.63 29.15
C ASP A 337 2.37 -2.77 30.67
N ARG A 338 3.43 -2.87 31.47
CA ARG A 338 3.32 -3.00 32.94
C ARG A 338 2.66 -1.79 33.60
N ALA A 339 2.81 -0.61 33.02
CA ALA A 339 2.20 0.63 33.53
C ALA A 339 0.71 0.74 33.16
N GLY A 340 0.18 -0.19 32.35
CA GLY A 340 -1.20 -0.19 31.88
C GLY A 340 -1.42 0.69 30.66
N ASN A 341 -0.36 1.16 30.01
CA ASN A 341 -0.48 1.89 28.75
C ASN A 341 -0.96 0.93 27.66
N ILE A 342 -1.93 1.35 26.86
CA ILE A 342 -2.56 0.55 25.82
C ILE A 342 -1.94 0.92 24.48
N TYR A 343 -1.52 -0.08 23.73
CA TYR A 343 -0.93 0.05 22.40
C TYR A 343 -1.91 -0.50 21.38
N VAL A 344 -2.10 0.22 20.28
CA VAL A 344 -3.09 -0.07 19.26
C VAL A 344 -2.45 0.01 17.90
N SER A 345 -2.51 -1.07 17.12
CA SER A 345 -2.12 -1.08 15.71
C SER A 345 -3.32 -1.10 14.79
N MET A 346 -3.17 -0.40 13.68
CA MET A 346 -4.18 -0.20 12.66
C MET A 346 -3.55 -0.24 11.28
N ASN A 347 -4.32 -0.63 10.28
CA ASN A 347 -3.91 -0.55 8.87
C ASN A 347 -5.02 -0.02 7.93
N GLY A 348 -6.07 0.60 8.49
CA GLY A 348 -7.18 1.17 7.72
C GLY A 348 -8.25 0.20 7.23
N ILE A 349 -8.00 -1.12 7.25
CA ILE A 349 -8.98 -2.14 6.82
C ILE A 349 -9.18 -3.31 7.81
N GLY A 350 -8.17 -3.63 8.62
CA GLY A 350 -8.09 -4.79 9.50
C GLY A 350 -7.23 -5.92 8.92
N PRO A 351 -7.14 -7.07 9.61
CA PRO A 351 -6.27 -8.17 9.19
C PRO A 351 -6.90 -9.07 8.11
N ARG A 352 -8.15 -8.84 7.67
CA ARG A 352 -8.79 -9.62 6.60
C ARG A 352 -9.47 -8.70 5.60
N HIS A 353 -8.93 -8.65 4.39
CA HIS A 353 -9.62 -8.11 3.23
C HIS A 353 -9.03 -8.72 1.95
N ASP A 354 -9.77 -9.59 1.28
CA ASP A 354 -9.25 -10.48 0.20
C ASP A 354 -8.68 -9.75 -1.03
N THR A 355 -9.02 -8.48 -1.20
CA THR A 355 -8.55 -7.66 -2.31
C THR A 355 -7.41 -6.72 -1.93
N ILE A 356 -7.22 -6.37 -0.66
CA ILE A 356 -6.22 -5.37 -0.24
C ILE A 356 -4.98 -6.08 0.33
N GLY A 357 -3.86 -6.00 -0.40
CA GLY A 357 -2.64 -6.74 -0.08
C GLY A 357 -1.99 -6.31 1.24
N ALA A 358 -1.38 -5.12 1.25
CA ALA A 358 -0.60 -4.58 2.37
C ALA A 358 -1.41 -3.58 3.24
N GLY A 359 -2.71 -3.80 3.39
CA GLY A 359 -3.60 -2.86 4.08
C GLY A 359 -3.72 -1.51 3.36
N LEU A 360 -4.24 -0.51 4.07
CA LEU A 360 -4.48 0.85 3.60
C LEU A 360 -3.65 1.88 4.40
N GLY A 361 -2.45 1.50 4.83
CA GLY A 361 -1.50 2.32 5.58
C GLY A 361 -1.54 2.07 7.08
N ALA A 362 -0.38 1.86 7.68
CA ALA A 362 -0.21 1.53 9.09
C ALA A 362 -0.20 2.76 10.01
N VAL A 363 -0.81 2.59 11.18
CA VAL A 363 -0.71 3.51 12.32
C VAL A 363 -0.52 2.69 13.59
N LEU A 364 0.50 3.03 14.39
CA LEU A 364 0.74 2.47 15.70
C LEU A 364 0.71 3.58 16.75
N GLU A 365 -0.12 3.40 17.76
CA GLU A 365 -0.36 4.40 18.81
C GLU A 365 -0.17 3.80 20.20
N SER A 366 0.24 4.64 21.15
CA SER A 366 0.28 4.31 22.57
C SER A 366 -0.56 5.32 23.36
N TYR A 367 -1.36 4.82 24.29
CA TYR A 367 -2.24 5.58 25.16
C TYR A 367 -1.92 5.30 26.63
N THR A 368 -2.05 6.32 27.47
CA THR A 368 -2.07 6.13 28.93
C THR A 368 -3.29 5.31 29.36
N PRO A 369 -3.32 4.76 30.59
CA PRO A 369 -4.48 4.00 31.09
C PRO A 369 -5.81 4.77 31.07
N ASP A 370 -5.76 6.10 31.15
CA ASP A 370 -6.89 7.03 31.07
C ASP A 370 -7.21 7.49 29.62
N GLY A 371 -6.51 6.95 28.62
CA GLY A 371 -6.83 7.17 27.19
C GLY A 371 -6.21 8.41 26.57
N LYS A 372 -5.18 9.01 27.16
CA LYS A 372 -4.42 10.11 26.55
C LYS A 372 -3.35 9.57 25.61
N LEU A 373 -3.31 10.06 24.37
CA LEU A 373 -2.27 9.70 23.40
C LEU A 373 -0.88 10.09 23.94
N ARG A 374 0.05 9.13 23.94
CA ARG A 374 1.47 9.32 24.31
C ARG A 374 2.31 9.59 23.07
N TRP A 375 2.20 8.73 22.06
CA TRP A 375 2.95 8.82 20.81
C TRP A 375 2.24 8.06 19.69
N GLN A 376 2.60 8.39 18.45
CA GLN A 376 2.09 7.78 17.22
C GLN A 376 3.23 7.66 16.20
N VAL A 377 3.24 6.57 15.45
CA VAL A 377 4.02 6.43 14.20
C VAL A 377 3.09 6.01 13.06
N GLN A 378 3.41 6.46 11.84
CA GLN A 378 2.56 6.34 10.67
C GLN A 378 3.39 5.92 9.45
N GLY A 379 2.90 4.93 8.70
CA GLY A 379 3.39 4.54 7.37
C GLY A 379 2.18 4.39 6.44
N LEU A 380 1.75 5.50 5.86
CA LEU A 380 0.37 5.66 5.37
C LEU A 380 0.16 5.28 3.91
N LEU A 381 1.22 5.21 3.12
CA LEU A 381 1.13 5.10 1.66
C LEU A 381 1.77 3.80 1.19
N PHE A 382 1.34 3.24 0.08
CA PHE A 382 2.02 2.16 -0.63
C PHE A 382 1.46 2.07 -2.04
N VAL A 383 2.33 2.09 -3.07
CA VAL A 383 1.91 2.13 -4.48
C VAL A 383 0.93 3.29 -4.72
N ASP A 384 1.28 4.45 -4.17
CA ASP A 384 0.40 5.61 -4.01
C ASP A 384 1.01 6.83 -4.67
N GLY A 385 0.27 7.48 -5.57
CA GLY A 385 0.63 8.79 -6.09
C GLY A 385 0.13 9.91 -5.18
N ALA A 386 0.50 11.15 -5.48
CA ALA A 386 -0.09 12.32 -4.83
C ALA A 386 -0.51 13.37 -5.87
N TRP A 387 -1.57 14.11 -5.59
CA TRP A 387 -2.07 15.18 -6.46
C TRP A 387 -2.66 16.32 -5.64
N LEU A 388 -2.24 17.55 -5.94
CA LEU A 388 -2.68 18.74 -5.20
C LEU A 388 -4.11 19.14 -5.60
N ASP A 389 -4.95 19.44 -4.61
CA ASP A 389 -6.34 19.82 -4.82
C ASP A 389 -6.41 21.19 -5.51
N PRO A 390 -6.93 21.29 -6.75
CA PRO A 390 -7.00 22.55 -7.47
C PRO A 390 -7.87 23.60 -6.77
N ALA A 391 -8.74 23.20 -5.83
CA ALA A 391 -9.55 24.11 -5.03
C ALA A 391 -8.85 24.59 -3.75
N ARG A 392 -7.82 23.87 -3.29
CA ARG A 392 -7.17 24.08 -2.00
C ARG A 392 -5.66 23.87 -2.18
N PRO A 393 -4.88 24.93 -2.48
CA PRO A 393 -3.48 24.82 -2.88
C PRO A 393 -2.51 24.42 -1.74
N ASN A 394 -3.05 24.00 -0.60
CA ASN A 394 -2.34 23.37 0.51
C ASN A 394 -2.83 21.94 0.79
N SER A 395 -3.79 21.41 0.03
CA SER A 395 -4.37 20.09 0.25
C SER A 395 -3.90 19.13 -0.83
N VAL A 396 -3.49 17.93 -0.44
CA VAL A 396 -2.97 16.91 -1.35
C VAL A 396 -3.77 15.63 -1.16
N TYR A 397 -4.30 15.08 -2.25
CA TYR A 397 -4.91 13.76 -2.26
C TYR A 397 -3.86 12.70 -2.61
N THR A 398 -3.99 11.52 -2.01
CA THR A 398 -3.40 10.26 -2.48
C THR A 398 -4.52 9.31 -2.91
N GLY A 399 -4.27 8.02 -3.10
CA GLY A 399 -5.32 7.07 -3.47
C GLY A 399 -6.48 7.01 -2.47
N ASN A 400 -6.22 7.07 -1.16
CA ASN A 400 -7.29 7.05 -0.16
C ASN A 400 -7.08 8.00 1.03
N LYS A 401 -6.17 8.97 0.90
CA LYS A 401 -5.89 9.93 1.97
C LYS A 401 -5.88 11.37 1.46
N ARG A 402 -6.02 12.28 2.41
CA ARG A 402 -5.79 13.71 2.24
C ARG A 402 -4.80 14.21 3.26
N PHE A 403 -3.87 15.03 2.78
CA PHE A 403 -2.87 15.72 3.57
C PHE A 403 -3.02 17.23 3.42
N GLU A 404 -2.69 17.97 4.46
CA GLU A 404 -2.53 19.42 4.41
C GLU A 404 -1.04 19.76 4.54
N LEU A 405 -0.56 20.66 3.69
CA LEU A 405 0.82 21.12 3.65
C LEU A 405 0.99 22.44 4.40
N ASP A 406 2.08 22.53 5.15
CA ASP A 406 2.59 23.73 5.78
C ASP A 406 4.06 23.90 5.42
N LEU A 407 4.29 24.42 4.21
CA LEU A 407 5.62 24.53 3.60
C LEU A 407 6.56 25.55 4.29
N SER A 408 6.09 26.20 5.36
CA SER A 408 6.91 27.01 6.27
C SER A 408 7.74 26.16 7.23
N LYS A 409 7.38 24.89 7.41
CA LYS A 409 8.06 23.96 8.31
C LYS A 409 9.19 23.21 7.61
N PRO A 410 10.13 22.62 8.38
CA PRO A 410 11.17 21.77 7.84
C PRO A 410 10.59 20.53 7.12
N PRO A 411 11.35 19.94 6.18
CA PRO A 411 10.99 18.67 5.55
C PRO A 411 10.57 17.59 6.54
N GLY A 412 9.50 16.87 6.21
CA GLY A 412 8.92 15.84 7.08
C GLY A 412 7.99 16.35 8.18
N GLN A 413 7.98 17.67 8.43
CA GLN A 413 7.05 18.34 9.34
C GLN A 413 6.08 19.28 8.60
N ASP A 414 6.26 19.40 7.29
CA ASP A 414 5.53 20.28 6.37
C ASP A 414 4.25 19.64 5.81
N TRP A 415 3.79 18.54 6.41
CA TRP A 415 2.53 17.89 6.09
C TRP A 415 1.78 17.43 7.35
N LYS A 416 0.47 17.24 7.20
CA LYS A 416 -0.42 16.68 8.23
C LYS A 416 -1.45 15.77 7.59
N TYR A 417 -1.62 14.57 8.14
CA TYR A 417 -2.71 13.67 7.75
C TYR A 417 -4.05 14.23 8.25
N VAL A 418 -5.01 14.48 7.35
CA VAL A 418 -6.26 15.19 7.68
C VAL A 418 -7.54 14.50 7.19
N GLY A 419 -7.45 13.46 6.35
CA GLY A 419 -8.63 12.73 5.90
C GLY A 419 -8.32 11.33 5.35
N PHE A 420 -9.12 10.34 5.75
CA PHE A 420 -9.23 9.02 5.15
C PHE A 420 -10.47 9.00 4.25
N LEU A 421 -10.29 8.62 3.00
CA LEU A 421 -11.30 8.83 1.96
C LEU A 421 -12.25 7.64 1.80
N SER A 422 -11.80 6.41 2.08
CA SER A 422 -12.59 5.20 1.83
C SER A 422 -13.42 4.80 3.06
N ASN A 423 -14.71 4.52 2.92
CA ASN A 423 -15.56 4.09 4.05
C ASN A 423 -16.28 2.78 3.74
N ARG A 424 -15.67 1.65 4.12
CA ARG A 424 -16.21 0.30 3.88
C ARG A 424 -17.57 0.02 4.54
N PHE A 425 -17.94 0.78 5.57
CA PHE A 425 -19.22 0.59 6.25
C PHE A 425 -20.35 1.36 5.57
N LYS A 426 -20.06 2.55 5.05
CA LYS A 426 -21.05 3.38 4.34
C LYS A 426 -21.17 3.01 2.87
N TYR A 427 -20.05 2.70 2.23
CA TYR A 427 -19.91 2.36 0.82
C TYR A 427 -19.22 0.99 0.67
N PRO A 428 -19.90 -0.12 1.00
CA PRO A 428 -19.30 -1.46 0.93
C PRO A 428 -19.00 -1.91 -0.51
N ASP A 429 -19.71 -1.36 -1.51
CA ASP A 429 -19.52 -1.68 -2.93
C ASP A 429 -18.51 -0.75 -3.63
N ASP A 430 -17.83 0.12 -2.87
CA ASP A 430 -16.81 1.02 -3.41
C ASP A 430 -15.77 0.23 -4.21
N PRO A 431 -15.55 0.55 -5.51
CA PRO A 431 -14.57 -0.14 -6.35
C PRO A 431 -13.18 -0.29 -5.74
N VAL A 432 -12.76 0.61 -4.85
CA VAL A 432 -11.45 0.50 -4.16
C VAL A 432 -11.30 -0.83 -3.40
N PHE A 433 -12.39 -1.46 -2.98
CA PHE A 433 -12.41 -2.73 -2.26
C PHE A 433 -12.60 -3.95 -3.18
N HIS A 434 -12.86 -3.76 -4.47
CA HIS A 434 -13.30 -4.84 -5.37
C HIS A 434 -12.52 -4.94 -6.68
N THR A 435 -11.49 -4.12 -6.89
CA THR A 435 -10.67 -4.16 -8.10
C THR A 435 -9.20 -4.43 -7.81
N ASP A 436 -8.47 -3.44 -7.29
CA ASP A 436 -7.02 -3.47 -7.09
C ASP A 436 -6.62 -3.84 -5.67
N GLN A 437 -5.33 -4.16 -5.52
CA GLN A 437 -4.71 -4.30 -4.19
C GLN A 437 -4.43 -2.98 -3.49
N TYR A 438 -4.33 -1.88 -4.25
CA TYR A 438 -3.89 -0.58 -3.74
C TYR A 438 -4.82 0.52 -4.29
N PRO A 439 -5.19 1.53 -3.47
CA PRO A 439 -6.08 2.61 -3.90
C PRO A 439 -5.62 3.36 -5.15
N GLY A 440 -4.30 3.61 -5.26
CA GLY A 440 -3.62 3.97 -6.50
C GLY A 440 -3.27 5.46 -6.66
N MET A 441 -3.11 5.90 -7.91
CA MET A 441 -2.59 7.21 -8.27
C MET A 441 -3.73 8.19 -8.57
N PRO A 442 -3.80 9.33 -7.84
CA PRO A 442 -4.88 10.28 -7.99
C PRO A 442 -4.65 11.27 -9.13
N ILE A 443 -5.75 11.72 -9.75
CA ILE A 443 -5.85 12.95 -10.53
C ILE A 443 -7.02 13.74 -9.95
N ALA A 444 -6.77 14.92 -9.39
CA ALA A 444 -7.84 15.82 -8.93
C ALA A 444 -8.16 16.87 -10.00
N ARG A 445 -9.45 17.06 -10.29
CA ARG A 445 -9.91 18.08 -11.23
C ARG A 445 -11.07 18.88 -10.67
N ARG A 446 -11.05 20.19 -10.92
CA ARG A 446 -12.16 21.08 -10.62
C ARG A 446 -12.91 21.41 -11.90
N VAL A 447 -14.15 20.94 -12.00
CA VAL A 447 -15.04 21.16 -13.15
C VAL A 447 -16.43 21.51 -12.61
N ASP A 448 -17.12 22.45 -13.25
CA ASP A 448 -18.45 22.94 -12.82
C ASP A 448 -18.51 23.34 -11.33
N GLY A 449 -17.44 23.94 -10.84
CA GLY A 449 -17.33 24.39 -9.44
C GLY A 449 -17.13 23.28 -8.40
N ARG A 450 -16.98 22.01 -8.83
CA ARG A 450 -16.81 20.83 -7.97
C ARG A 450 -15.44 20.21 -8.17
N THR A 451 -14.86 19.66 -7.10
CA THR A 451 -13.66 18.82 -7.20
C THR A 451 -14.09 17.36 -7.35
N PHE A 452 -13.58 16.69 -8.38
CA PHE A 452 -13.65 15.24 -8.57
C PHE A 452 -12.25 14.65 -8.39
N LEU A 453 -12.20 13.44 -7.82
CA LEU A 453 -10.98 12.65 -7.68
C LEU A 453 -11.10 11.42 -8.59
N TYR A 454 -10.12 11.24 -9.46
CA TYR A 454 -10.02 10.08 -10.33
C TYR A 454 -8.84 9.25 -9.86
N LEU A 455 -9.03 7.95 -9.67
CA LEU A 455 -7.99 7.04 -9.21
C LEU A 455 -7.76 5.95 -10.25
N THR A 456 -6.51 5.71 -10.57
CA THR A 456 -6.04 4.60 -11.41
C THR A 456 -5.06 3.75 -10.61
N ASP A 457 -4.87 2.50 -11.00
CA ASP A 457 -4.06 1.53 -10.28
C ASP A 457 -2.65 1.33 -10.86
N MET A 458 -1.85 0.50 -10.20
CA MET A 458 -0.47 0.12 -10.59
C MET A 458 -0.33 -0.36 -12.06
N TYR A 459 -1.40 -0.88 -12.64
CA TYR A 459 -1.48 -1.39 -14.00
C TYR A 459 -2.28 -0.52 -14.96
N ALA A 460 -2.80 0.62 -14.49
CA ALA A 460 -3.59 1.56 -15.27
C ALA A 460 -4.80 0.94 -15.98
N ASP A 461 -5.44 -0.08 -15.39
CA ASP A 461 -6.43 -0.86 -16.12
C ASP A 461 -7.78 -0.16 -16.22
N HIS A 462 -8.21 0.44 -15.12
CA HIS A 462 -9.51 1.08 -14.97
C HIS A 462 -9.38 2.43 -14.24
N LEU A 463 -10.46 3.21 -14.26
CA LEU A 463 -10.49 4.53 -13.65
C LEU A 463 -11.70 4.65 -12.71
N LYS A 464 -11.42 4.78 -11.42
CA LYS A 464 -12.41 4.99 -10.35
C LYS A 464 -12.66 6.50 -10.22
N ILE A 465 -13.90 6.92 -10.05
CA ILE A 465 -14.29 8.33 -10.01
C ILE A 465 -15.05 8.60 -8.72
N TYR A 466 -14.64 9.66 -8.01
CA TYR A 466 -15.22 10.06 -6.74
C TYR A 466 -15.59 11.54 -6.72
N ARG A 467 -16.65 11.84 -5.97
CA ARG A 467 -17.08 13.19 -5.64
C ARG A 467 -17.01 13.41 -4.13
N PHE A 468 -17.14 14.66 -3.70
CA PHE A 468 -17.11 15.03 -2.29
C PHE A 468 -18.35 15.84 -1.88
N ASP A 469 -18.84 15.57 -0.68
CA ASP A 469 -19.84 16.40 0.01
C ASP A 469 -19.40 16.56 1.47
N ALA A 470 -18.69 17.64 1.77
CA ALA A 470 -18.14 17.88 3.10
C ALA A 470 -19.22 17.98 4.20
N LYS A 471 -20.46 18.33 3.85
CA LYS A 471 -21.55 18.44 4.83
C LYS A 471 -22.14 17.07 5.17
N ARG A 472 -22.24 16.18 4.18
CA ARG A 472 -22.85 14.85 4.34
C ARG A 472 -21.84 13.76 4.70
N ASP A 473 -20.62 13.88 4.22
CA ASP A 473 -19.60 12.82 4.21
C ASP A 473 -18.27 13.23 4.87
N GLY A 474 -18.09 14.51 5.22
CA GLY A 474 -16.86 14.99 5.81
C GLY A 474 -15.68 14.85 4.85
N GLU A 475 -14.69 14.03 5.22
CA GLU A 475 -13.52 13.71 4.39
C GLU A 475 -13.75 12.47 3.50
N VAL A 476 -14.83 11.71 3.70
CA VAL A 476 -15.10 10.50 2.93
C VAL A 476 -15.41 10.84 1.47
N ALA A 477 -14.71 10.20 0.55
CA ALA A 477 -14.98 10.25 -0.87
C ALA A 477 -16.20 9.38 -1.20
N ILE A 478 -17.08 9.90 -2.06
CA ILE A 478 -18.32 9.23 -2.44
C ILE A 478 -18.08 8.57 -3.81
N PRO A 479 -18.20 7.24 -3.94
CA PRO A 479 -18.12 6.57 -5.23
C PRO A 479 -19.12 7.19 -6.21
N SER A 480 -18.64 7.58 -7.39
CA SER A 480 -19.39 8.39 -8.35
C SER A 480 -19.45 7.74 -9.73
N GLY A 481 -18.40 7.00 -10.10
CA GLY A 481 -18.38 6.20 -11.31
C GLY A 481 -17.15 5.31 -11.43
N LEU A 482 -17.16 4.42 -12.42
CA LEU A 482 -16.08 3.51 -12.75
C LEU A 482 -16.02 3.33 -14.27
N ILE A 483 -14.84 3.54 -14.86
CA ILE A 483 -14.55 3.13 -16.24
C ILE A 483 -13.79 1.81 -16.17
N ALA A 484 -14.50 0.70 -16.40
CA ALA A 484 -13.92 -0.62 -16.31
C ALA A 484 -12.89 -0.88 -17.43
N GLY A 485 -11.84 -1.61 -17.07
CA GLY A 485 -10.81 -2.05 -17.98
C GLY A 485 -11.06 -3.45 -18.51
N ARG A 486 -10.04 -4.31 -18.41
CA ARG A 486 -10.15 -5.72 -18.84
C ARG A 486 -11.07 -6.48 -17.88
N ALA A 487 -11.62 -7.60 -18.34
CA ALA A 487 -12.59 -8.37 -17.57
C ALA A 487 -12.07 -8.87 -16.21
N ARG A 488 -10.81 -9.32 -16.15
CA ARG A 488 -10.24 -9.92 -14.94
C ARG A 488 -10.07 -8.91 -13.79
N PRO A 489 -9.47 -7.72 -13.96
CA PRO A 489 -9.30 -6.77 -12.86
C PRO A 489 -10.60 -6.24 -12.23
N VAL A 490 -11.74 -6.37 -12.92
CA VAL A 490 -13.04 -5.92 -12.41
C VAL A 490 -13.97 -7.09 -12.07
N ASP A 491 -13.47 -8.32 -12.01
CA ASP A 491 -14.31 -9.51 -11.87
C ASP A 491 -14.98 -9.64 -10.49
N LYS A 492 -14.36 -9.08 -9.45
CA LYS A 492 -14.87 -9.04 -8.07
C LYS A 492 -15.83 -7.88 -7.81
N VAL A 493 -16.01 -6.97 -8.76
CA VAL A 493 -16.94 -5.84 -8.61
C VAL A 493 -18.39 -6.37 -8.46
N PRO A 494 -19.11 -5.98 -7.38
CA PRO A 494 -20.51 -6.37 -7.16
C PRO A 494 -21.40 -5.93 -8.33
N ASN A 495 -22.36 -6.77 -8.71
CA ASN A 495 -23.37 -6.51 -9.76
C ASN A 495 -22.81 -6.04 -11.12
N LYS A 496 -21.52 -6.23 -11.38
CA LYS A 496 -20.88 -5.83 -12.63
C LYS A 496 -21.58 -6.45 -13.87
N PRO A 497 -21.55 -5.75 -15.01
CA PRO A 497 -21.84 -6.38 -16.29
C PRO A 497 -20.85 -7.50 -16.64
N PRO A 498 -21.21 -8.46 -17.52
CA PRO A 498 -20.31 -9.53 -17.94
C PRO A 498 -19.12 -8.98 -18.73
N GLY A 499 -17.92 -9.51 -18.45
CA GLY A 499 -16.69 -9.10 -19.14
C GLY A 499 -16.06 -7.82 -18.57
N GLY A 500 -15.38 -7.07 -19.43
CA GLY A 500 -14.84 -5.73 -19.14
C GLY A 500 -15.41 -4.71 -20.13
N ASP A 501 -14.79 -3.53 -20.24
CA ASP A 501 -15.22 -2.48 -21.17
C ASP A 501 -16.67 -2.01 -20.94
N TRP A 502 -16.95 -1.56 -19.72
CA TRP A 502 -18.22 -0.95 -19.34
C TRP A 502 -17.98 0.29 -18.45
N LEU A 503 -19.00 1.14 -18.37
CA LEU A 503 -19.05 2.30 -17.48
C LEU A 503 -20.08 2.04 -16.39
N TRP A 504 -19.82 2.48 -15.17
CA TRP A 504 -20.82 2.63 -14.12
C TRP A 504 -20.84 4.07 -13.64
N ARG A 505 -22.03 4.57 -13.29
CA ARG A 505 -22.24 5.90 -12.68
C ARG A 505 -23.34 5.79 -11.64
N ASP A 506 -23.08 6.27 -10.42
CA ASP A 506 -23.98 6.31 -9.25
C ASP A 506 -25.21 7.21 -9.46
N ALA A 507 -26.08 6.90 -10.43
CA ALA A 507 -27.14 7.79 -10.91
C ALA A 507 -28.16 8.16 -9.82
N ASN A 508 -28.37 7.28 -8.84
CA ASN A 508 -29.26 7.51 -7.71
C ASN A 508 -28.58 8.13 -6.47
N GLY A 509 -27.25 8.21 -6.43
CA GLY A 509 -26.48 8.89 -5.39
C GLY A 509 -26.21 8.07 -4.12
N ASN A 510 -26.48 6.76 -4.14
CA ASN A 510 -26.37 5.85 -3.00
C ASN A 510 -24.96 5.24 -2.83
N GLY A 511 -24.10 5.34 -3.84
CA GLY A 511 -22.74 4.81 -3.87
C GLY A 511 -22.66 3.28 -3.96
N ARG A 512 -23.72 2.61 -4.41
CA ARG A 512 -23.78 1.17 -4.70
C ARG A 512 -23.73 0.95 -6.20
N ILE A 513 -23.20 -0.19 -6.60
CA ILE A 513 -23.17 -0.57 -8.01
C ILE A 513 -24.47 -1.28 -8.32
N ASP A 514 -25.49 -0.53 -8.74
CA ASP A 514 -26.79 -1.05 -9.13
C ASP A 514 -26.75 -1.52 -10.61
N ALA A 515 -27.41 -2.65 -10.91
CA ALA A 515 -27.29 -3.32 -12.20
C ALA A 515 -27.81 -2.50 -13.40
N ASP A 516 -28.73 -1.56 -13.15
CA ASP A 516 -29.33 -0.65 -14.14
C ASP A 516 -28.57 0.67 -14.31
N GLU A 517 -27.45 0.85 -13.60
CA GLU A 517 -26.61 2.05 -13.65
C GLU A 517 -25.34 1.88 -14.52
N SER A 518 -25.24 0.77 -15.25
CA SER A 518 -24.10 0.44 -16.08
C SER A 518 -24.37 0.60 -17.57
N GLU A 519 -23.38 1.08 -18.32
CA GLU A 519 -23.38 1.19 -19.77
C GLU A 519 -22.34 0.25 -20.39
N LEU A 520 -22.76 -0.62 -21.30
CA LEU A 520 -21.87 -1.53 -22.03
C LEU A 520 -21.25 -0.84 -23.25
N ASN A 521 -19.99 -1.15 -23.54
CA ASN A 521 -19.39 -0.76 -24.82
C ASN A 521 -19.99 -1.58 -25.98
N THR A 522 -20.93 -0.99 -26.70
CA THR A 522 -21.58 -1.60 -27.87
C THR A 522 -20.92 -1.24 -29.21
N THR A 523 -19.80 -0.50 -29.20
CA THR A 523 -19.16 0.00 -30.43
C THR A 523 -18.45 -1.08 -31.26
N GLY A 524 -18.38 -2.33 -30.77
CA GLY A 524 -17.66 -3.43 -31.39
C GLY A 524 -16.13 -3.31 -31.33
N LYS A 525 -15.60 -2.23 -30.74
CA LYS A 525 -14.18 -1.98 -30.56
C LYS A 525 -13.87 -1.77 -29.09
N ALA A 526 -13.14 -2.71 -28.50
CA ALA A 526 -12.69 -2.61 -27.11
C ALA A 526 -11.91 -1.29 -26.88
N LYS A 527 -12.09 -0.71 -25.70
CA LYS A 527 -11.43 0.54 -25.27
C LYS A 527 -10.48 0.28 -24.09
N ALA A 528 -10.59 -0.88 -23.46
CA ALA A 528 -9.79 -1.33 -22.34
C ALA A 528 -8.33 -1.64 -22.70
N GLY A 529 -7.44 -1.55 -21.73
CA GLY A 529 -6.00 -1.75 -21.89
C GLY A 529 -5.25 -0.48 -22.30
N GLY A 530 -3.94 -0.64 -22.53
CA GLY A 530 -2.99 0.46 -22.59
C GLY A 530 -2.60 0.98 -21.20
N TRP A 531 -1.73 1.99 -21.17
CA TRP A 531 -1.07 2.48 -19.95
C TRP A 531 -1.28 3.99 -19.71
N GLY A 532 -2.23 4.62 -20.39
CA GLY A 532 -2.40 6.07 -20.41
C GLY A 532 -3.80 6.50 -20.00
N TRP A 533 -3.87 7.34 -18.97
CA TRP A 533 -5.03 8.05 -18.47
C TRP A 533 -4.62 9.50 -18.25
N TRP A 534 -5.45 10.42 -18.70
CA TRP A 534 -5.33 11.83 -18.39
C TRP A 534 -6.70 12.45 -18.31
N VAL A 535 -6.98 13.19 -17.24
CA VAL A 535 -8.18 14.02 -17.15
C VAL A 535 -7.73 15.45 -17.41
N ASP A 536 -8.28 16.12 -18.41
CA ASP A 536 -7.88 17.50 -18.70
C ASP A 536 -8.64 18.51 -17.81
N THR A 537 -8.31 19.80 -17.95
CA THR A 537 -8.92 20.87 -17.13
C THR A 537 -10.36 21.20 -17.51
N LYS A 538 -10.88 20.65 -18.62
CA LYS A 538 -12.30 20.71 -19.00
C LYS A 538 -13.07 19.47 -18.54
N GLY A 539 -12.39 18.48 -17.97
CA GLY A 539 -12.97 17.25 -17.44
C GLY A 539 -12.98 16.09 -18.43
N ASP A 540 -12.48 16.25 -19.66
CA ASP A 540 -12.45 15.13 -20.60
C ASP A 540 -11.37 14.13 -20.19
N ILE A 541 -11.68 12.84 -20.40
CA ILE A 541 -10.76 11.75 -20.09
C ILE A 541 -10.11 11.26 -21.38
N TRP A 542 -8.80 11.30 -21.43
CA TRP A 542 -7.95 10.83 -22.52
C TRP A 542 -7.33 9.50 -22.13
N ARG A 543 -7.70 8.43 -22.84
CA ARG A 543 -7.19 7.09 -22.66
C ARG A 543 -6.37 6.67 -23.86
N THR A 544 -5.12 6.24 -23.67
CA THR A 544 -4.33 5.66 -24.76
C THR A 544 -4.47 4.14 -24.79
N SER A 545 -4.63 3.57 -25.97
CA SER A 545 -4.41 2.13 -26.21
C SER A 545 -3.05 1.94 -26.86
N ASP A 546 -2.33 0.88 -26.48
CA ASP A 546 -1.02 0.57 -27.07
C ASP A 546 -1.06 0.61 -28.60
N VAL A 547 -2.08 0.02 -29.24
CA VAL A 547 -2.15 -0.09 -30.71
C VAL A 547 -3.40 0.52 -31.36
N ARG A 548 -4.36 1.04 -30.59
CA ARG A 548 -5.67 1.50 -31.12
C ARG A 548 -5.88 3.01 -31.08
N GLY A 549 -4.80 3.77 -30.84
CA GLY A 549 -4.84 5.23 -30.80
C GLY A 549 -5.32 5.77 -29.46
N ILE A 550 -6.00 6.92 -29.50
CA ILE A 550 -6.39 7.69 -28.32
C ILE A 550 -7.91 7.78 -28.25
N HIS A 551 -8.49 7.48 -27.09
CA HIS A 551 -9.93 7.54 -26.83
C HIS A 551 -10.21 8.70 -25.88
N ARG A 552 -10.96 9.71 -26.33
CA ARG A 552 -11.41 10.84 -25.53
C ARG A 552 -12.86 10.64 -25.12
N PHE A 553 -13.09 10.41 -23.83
CA PHE A 553 -14.42 10.45 -23.23
C PHE A 553 -14.75 11.90 -22.92
N GLN A 554 -15.72 12.47 -23.64
CA GLN A 554 -16.13 13.84 -23.45
C GLN A 554 -16.92 13.98 -22.15
N TYR A 555 -16.61 15.02 -21.38
CA TYR A 555 -17.33 15.38 -20.18
C TYR A 555 -18.69 15.97 -20.53
N GLY A 556 -19.76 15.33 -20.07
CA GLY A 556 -21.15 15.68 -20.34
C GLY A 556 -21.80 16.60 -19.30
N GLY A 557 -21.02 17.18 -18.38
CA GLY A 557 -21.53 17.93 -17.22
C GLY A 557 -21.73 17.06 -15.99
N VAL A 558 -22.57 17.53 -15.06
CA VAL A 558 -22.89 16.87 -13.79
C VAL A 558 -24.37 16.47 -13.77
N ASP A 559 -24.67 15.26 -13.30
CA ASP A 559 -26.06 14.81 -13.10
C ASP A 559 -26.71 15.40 -11.83
N LYS A 560 -27.95 14.97 -11.55
CA LYS A 560 -28.73 15.45 -10.39
C LYS A 560 -28.15 15.00 -9.04
N ALA A 561 -27.46 13.86 -9.00
CA ALA A 561 -26.80 13.34 -7.80
C ALA A 561 -25.41 13.95 -7.57
N GLY A 562 -24.89 14.68 -8.56
CA GLY A 562 -23.60 15.35 -8.48
C GLY A 562 -22.45 14.59 -9.13
N ASN A 563 -22.72 13.57 -9.94
CA ASN A 563 -21.70 12.75 -10.61
C ASN A 563 -21.33 13.31 -11.99
N PRO A 564 -20.07 13.15 -12.42
CA PRO A 564 -19.66 13.53 -13.77
C PRO A 564 -20.26 12.55 -14.80
N ILE A 565 -20.66 13.08 -15.95
CA ILE A 565 -21.31 12.29 -17.01
C ILE A 565 -20.29 11.91 -18.08
N TYR A 566 -20.10 10.60 -18.30
CA TYR A 566 -19.38 10.03 -19.43
C TYR A 566 -20.22 8.93 -20.06
N SER A 567 -20.08 8.72 -21.37
CA SER A 567 -20.84 7.71 -22.14
C SER A 567 -20.03 7.26 -23.36
N TYR A 568 -20.21 6.02 -23.82
CA TYR A 568 -19.55 5.52 -25.02
C TYR A 568 -20.03 6.22 -26.29
N ASP A 569 -21.27 6.70 -26.34
CA ASP A 569 -21.79 7.44 -27.50
C ASP A 569 -21.09 8.81 -27.72
N LYS A 570 -20.42 9.34 -26.68
CA LYS A 570 -19.63 10.58 -26.74
C LYS A 570 -18.13 10.35 -26.86
N VAL A 571 -17.68 9.10 -27.05
CA VAL A 571 -16.25 8.82 -27.19
C VAL A 571 -15.76 9.20 -28.58
N THR A 572 -14.82 10.14 -28.63
CA THR A 572 -14.05 10.43 -29.85
C THR A 572 -12.81 9.54 -29.88
N THR A 573 -12.59 8.80 -30.98
CA THR A 573 -11.36 8.01 -31.16
C THR A 573 -10.48 8.67 -32.21
N TYR A 574 -9.27 9.03 -31.80
CA TYR A 574 -8.22 9.50 -32.69
C TYR A 574 -7.36 8.31 -33.15
N PRO A 575 -6.98 8.26 -34.43
CA PRO A 575 -6.02 7.27 -34.91
C PRO A 575 -4.67 7.45 -34.20
N MET A 576 -3.81 6.45 -34.32
CA MET A 576 -2.45 6.53 -33.80
C MET A 576 -1.71 7.75 -34.41
N PRO A 577 -1.28 8.72 -33.59
CA PRO A 577 -0.51 9.86 -34.07
C PRO A 577 0.80 9.36 -34.70
N GLN A 578 1.11 9.82 -35.91
CA GLN A 578 2.40 9.50 -36.54
C GLN A 578 3.55 10.20 -35.81
N PRO A 579 4.75 9.59 -35.70
CA PRO A 579 5.19 8.30 -36.25
C PRO A 579 5.12 7.14 -35.24
N PHE A 580 4.23 7.21 -34.24
CA PHE A 580 4.15 6.14 -33.23
C PHE A 580 3.66 4.83 -33.84
N THR A 581 4.17 3.72 -33.30
CA THR A 581 3.69 2.35 -33.54
C THR A 581 3.06 1.76 -32.28
N GLN A 582 3.41 2.29 -31.10
CA GLN A 582 2.77 1.99 -29.83
C GLN A 582 2.70 3.23 -28.95
N LEU A 583 1.56 3.44 -28.27
CA LEU A 583 1.33 4.58 -27.36
C LEU A 583 1.49 4.20 -25.89
N ARG A 584 1.94 5.15 -25.07
CA ARG A 584 2.08 5.00 -23.62
C ARG A 584 1.34 6.07 -22.83
N ARG A 585 1.55 7.36 -23.12
CA ARG A 585 0.88 8.49 -22.47
C ARG A 585 0.37 9.48 -23.50
N ALA A 586 -0.74 10.14 -23.18
CA ALA A 586 -1.27 11.29 -23.92
C ALA A 586 -1.79 12.32 -22.91
N ILE A 587 -1.10 13.44 -22.79
CA ILE A 587 -1.43 14.55 -21.89
C ILE A 587 -1.92 15.72 -22.74
N TYR A 588 -3.16 16.14 -22.54
CA TYR A 588 -3.78 17.22 -23.31
C TYR A 588 -3.97 18.48 -22.46
N GLU A 589 -3.51 19.62 -22.97
CA GLU A 589 -3.74 20.96 -22.41
C GLU A 589 -4.76 21.72 -23.29
N PRO A 590 -6.04 21.80 -22.88
CA PRO A 590 -7.08 22.41 -23.71
C PRO A 590 -6.94 23.93 -23.85
N GLN A 591 -6.15 24.59 -22.99
CA GLN A 591 -5.93 26.05 -23.03
C GLN A 591 -5.05 26.47 -24.22
N THR A 592 -4.13 25.60 -24.64
CA THR A 592 -3.20 25.85 -25.75
C THR A 592 -3.45 24.93 -26.95
N ASP A 593 -4.44 24.04 -26.85
CA ASP A 593 -4.72 22.96 -27.81
C ASP A 593 -3.46 22.12 -28.12
N THR A 594 -2.77 21.74 -27.05
CA THR A 594 -1.49 21.02 -27.11
C THR A 594 -1.67 19.59 -26.60
N LEU A 595 -1.14 18.62 -27.34
CA LEU A 595 -1.07 17.23 -26.93
C LEU A 595 0.38 16.78 -26.83
N TYR A 596 0.77 16.27 -25.67
CA TYR A 596 2.05 15.59 -25.44
C TYR A 596 1.83 14.08 -25.47
N VAL A 597 2.50 13.40 -26.39
CA VAL A 597 2.35 11.96 -26.60
C VAL A 597 3.67 11.27 -26.39
N THR A 598 3.67 10.16 -25.64
CA THR A 598 4.83 9.30 -25.48
C THR A 598 4.56 7.88 -25.97
N GLY A 599 5.62 7.19 -26.39
CA GLY A 599 5.50 5.82 -26.87
C GLY A 599 6.74 5.31 -27.60
N TYR A 600 6.51 4.42 -28.55
CA TYR A 600 7.54 3.82 -29.40
C TYR A 600 7.24 4.09 -30.88
N THR A 601 8.30 4.15 -31.67
CA THR A 601 8.25 4.35 -33.13
C THR A 601 8.92 3.17 -33.81
N ALA A 602 8.90 3.13 -35.15
CA ALA A 602 9.66 2.12 -35.91
C ALA A 602 11.16 2.18 -35.62
N ASP A 603 11.72 3.39 -35.44
CA ASP A 603 13.15 3.62 -35.18
C ASP A 603 13.53 3.46 -33.69
N ALA A 604 12.55 3.52 -32.79
CA ALA A 604 12.73 3.33 -31.37
C ALA A 604 11.70 2.33 -30.81
N PRO A 605 11.78 1.04 -31.20
CA PRO A 605 10.80 0.03 -30.82
C PRO A 605 10.88 -0.32 -29.33
N PRO A 606 9.83 -0.93 -28.76
CA PRO A 606 9.86 -1.47 -27.40
C PRO A 606 10.87 -2.61 -27.27
N GLN A 607 11.36 -2.81 -26.05
CA GLN A 607 12.23 -3.94 -25.71
C GLN A 607 11.54 -4.83 -24.67
N PRO A 608 11.71 -6.17 -24.71
CA PRO A 608 11.12 -7.06 -23.72
C PRO A 608 11.60 -6.77 -22.30
N GLY A 609 10.72 -7.00 -21.32
CA GLY A 609 11.05 -6.93 -19.88
C GLY A 609 10.62 -5.64 -19.17
N ILE A 610 10.09 -4.66 -19.91
CA ILE A 610 9.80 -3.30 -19.44
C ILE A 610 8.45 -2.87 -20.05
N ASN A 611 7.44 -2.64 -19.20
CA ASN A 611 6.04 -2.51 -19.62
C ASN A 611 5.31 -1.24 -19.15
N LYS A 612 5.69 -0.61 -18.03
CA LYS A 612 4.94 0.47 -17.38
C LYS A 612 5.33 1.88 -17.87
N GLU A 613 6.40 1.98 -18.63
CA GLU A 613 7.22 3.17 -18.86
C GLU A 613 6.58 4.11 -19.87
N VAL A 614 7.07 5.35 -19.93
CA VAL A 614 6.56 6.34 -20.89
C VAL A 614 6.98 6.01 -22.33
N GLY A 615 7.89 5.07 -22.55
CA GLY A 615 8.44 4.73 -23.85
C GLY A 615 9.72 5.50 -24.19
N ARG A 616 10.11 5.50 -25.46
CA ARG A 616 11.42 6.00 -25.92
C ARG A 616 11.35 7.35 -26.63
N VAL A 617 10.16 7.81 -26.95
CA VAL A 617 9.93 9.03 -27.72
C VAL A 617 8.81 9.84 -27.10
N LEU A 618 9.03 11.15 -26.97
CA LEU A 618 8.02 12.16 -26.65
C LEU A 618 7.85 13.08 -27.87
N ILE A 619 6.61 13.38 -28.24
CA ILE A 619 6.27 14.37 -29.27
C ILE A 619 5.22 15.34 -28.74
N ARG A 620 5.44 16.63 -28.97
CA ARG A 620 4.42 17.67 -28.78
C ARG A 620 3.70 17.91 -30.11
N PHE A 621 2.38 17.86 -30.08
CA PHE A 621 1.50 18.28 -31.16
C PHE A 621 0.74 19.53 -30.76
N ASP A 622 0.74 20.55 -31.61
CA ASP A 622 -0.10 21.74 -31.47
C ASP A 622 -1.34 21.63 -32.36
N LYS A 623 -2.38 22.41 -32.04
CA LYS A 623 -3.65 22.48 -32.80
C LYS A 623 -4.35 21.11 -32.90
N TRP A 624 -4.25 20.29 -31.86
CA TRP A 624 -4.73 18.91 -31.89
C TRP A 624 -6.22 18.80 -32.22
N SER A 625 -7.05 19.63 -31.59
CA SER A 625 -8.51 19.60 -31.74
C SER A 625 -9.01 19.93 -33.15
N THR A 626 -8.17 20.53 -34.00
CA THR A 626 -8.54 20.95 -35.36
C THR A 626 -8.68 19.79 -36.35
N GLY A 627 -8.21 18.59 -35.99
CA GLY A 627 -8.12 17.44 -36.90
C GLY A 627 -6.91 17.48 -37.85
N SER A 628 -6.09 18.53 -37.78
CA SER A 628 -4.81 18.67 -38.50
C SER A 628 -3.69 19.05 -37.53
N PRO A 629 -3.30 18.13 -36.62
CA PRO A 629 -2.28 18.40 -35.61
C PRO A 629 -0.92 18.68 -36.25
N VAL A 630 -0.17 19.63 -35.68
CA VAL A 630 1.19 19.99 -36.12
C VAL A 630 2.20 19.46 -35.12
N ALA A 631 3.03 18.51 -35.53
CA ALA A 631 4.16 18.05 -34.72
C ALA A 631 5.18 19.19 -34.56
N ARG A 632 5.41 19.63 -33.32
CA ARG A 632 6.26 20.79 -33.01
C ARG A 632 7.71 20.41 -32.79
N TYR A 633 7.94 19.38 -31.98
CA TYR A 633 9.25 18.81 -31.72
C TYR A 633 9.13 17.34 -31.30
N GLN A 634 10.24 16.62 -31.42
CA GLN A 634 10.41 15.25 -30.94
C GLN A 634 11.62 15.18 -30.00
N VAL A 635 11.47 14.48 -28.88
CA VAL A 635 12.52 14.23 -27.90
C VAL A 635 12.76 12.72 -27.82
N ALA A 636 14.03 12.31 -27.95
CA ALA A 636 14.44 10.96 -27.60
C ALA A 636 14.60 10.87 -26.08
N LEU A 637 13.87 9.95 -25.46
CA LEU A 637 13.87 9.77 -24.01
C LEU A 637 14.99 8.80 -23.59
N PRO A 638 15.54 8.95 -22.37
CA PRO A 638 16.50 8.01 -21.79
C PRO A 638 16.09 6.54 -21.94
N TRP A 639 17.04 5.70 -22.36
CA TRP A 639 16.81 4.26 -22.52
C TRP A 639 18.12 3.46 -22.48
N LYS A 640 18.51 2.99 -21.29
CA LYS A 640 19.66 2.09 -21.05
C LYS A 640 19.27 1.04 -20.01
N LEU A 641 18.78 -0.10 -20.48
CA LEU A 641 18.22 -1.16 -19.62
C LEU A 641 19.29 -2.04 -18.96
N ASP A 642 20.52 -1.98 -19.46
CA ASP A 642 21.69 -2.67 -18.92
C ASP A 642 22.38 -1.88 -17.80
N ALA A 643 22.02 -0.60 -17.62
CA ALA A 643 22.49 0.22 -16.51
C ALA A 643 22.09 -0.37 -15.14
N LYS A 644 22.86 0.00 -14.11
CA LYS A 644 22.63 -0.39 -12.71
C LYS A 644 22.60 0.86 -11.83
N PRO A 645 21.42 1.35 -11.40
CA PRO A 645 20.06 0.88 -11.74
C PRO A 645 19.69 1.11 -13.22
N ILE A 646 18.59 0.51 -13.66
CA ILE A 646 18.03 0.72 -15.01
C ILE A 646 17.81 2.21 -15.23
N PHE A 647 18.17 2.70 -16.42
CA PHE A 647 18.01 4.11 -16.79
C PHE A 647 17.01 4.27 -17.94
N ASP A 648 15.75 4.46 -17.57
CA ASP A 648 14.63 4.83 -18.43
C ASP A 648 13.70 5.80 -17.65
N LEU A 649 12.50 6.06 -18.19
CA LEU A 649 11.52 6.96 -17.57
C LEU A 649 10.18 6.26 -17.38
N ILE A 650 9.65 6.27 -16.16
CA ILE A 650 8.41 5.57 -15.82
C ILE A 650 7.18 6.46 -15.93
N GLY A 651 7.27 7.68 -15.42
CA GLY A 651 6.16 8.64 -15.39
C GLY A 651 6.48 9.96 -16.10
N ILE A 652 5.44 10.67 -16.52
CA ILE A 652 5.50 12.02 -17.09
C ILE A 652 4.30 12.83 -16.64
N THR A 653 4.52 14.12 -16.36
CA THR A 653 3.47 15.11 -16.12
C THR A 653 3.86 16.47 -16.70
N VAL A 654 2.89 17.38 -16.83
CA VAL A 654 3.07 18.73 -17.40
C VAL A 654 2.50 19.75 -16.43
N GLU A 655 3.25 20.81 -16.14
CA GLU A 655 2.80 21.90 -15.29
C GLU A 655 3.53 23.21 -15.63
N GLY A 656 2.78 24.31 -15.77
CA GLY A 656 3.33 25.62 -16.12
C GLY A 656 4.19 25.57 -17.40
N ARG A 657 5.49 25.90 -17.28
CA ARG A 657 6.46 25.94 -18.39
C ARG A 657 7.16 24.59 -18.67
N TYR A 658 6.99 23.59 -17.83
CA TYR A 658 7.85 22.40 -17.85
C TYR A 658 7.08 21.09 -18.00
N LEU A 659 7.76 20.11 -18.59
CA LEU A 659 7.43 18.69 -18.42
C LEU A 659 8.37 18.10 -17.39
N PHE A 660 7.84 17.22 -16.54
CA PHE A 660 8.60 16.47 -15.54
C PHE A 660 8.47 15.00 -15.84
N THR A 661 9.59 14.29 -15.95
CA THR A 661 9.62 12.84 -16.08
C THR A 661 10.45 12.23 -14.97
N VAL A 662 10.17 10.99 -14.59
CA VAL A 662 10.84 10.35 -13.45
C VAL A 662 11.49 9.03 -13.83
N GLU A 663 12.75 8.85 -13.41
CA GLU A 663 13.47 7.58 -13.45
C GLU A 663 12.87 6.58 -12.44
N PRO A 664 13.12 5.27 -12.58
CA PRO A 664 12.65 4.29 -11.61
C PRO A 664 13.12 4.51 -10.18
N VAL A 665 14.23 5.21 -9.97
CA VAL A 665 14.80 5.50 -8.64
C VAL A 665 14.49 6.92 -8.16
N GLY A 666 13.41 7.51 -8.65
CA GLY A 666 12.86 8.77 -8.15
C GLY A 666 13.58 10.04 -8.60
N LYS A 667 14.60 9.94 -9.46
CA LYS A 667 15.24 11.11 -10.08
C LYS A 667 14.31 11.72 -11.13
N ILE A 668 14.14 13.04 -11.11
CA ILE A 668 13.30 13.78 -12.04
C ILE A 668 14.15 14.46 -13.11
N HIS A 669 13.77 14.32 -14.38
CA HIS A 669 14.25 15.14 -15.48
C HIS A 669 13.23 16.23 -15.81
N VAL A 670 13.71 17.46 -16.04
CA VAL A 670 12.89 18.63 -16.32
C VAL A 670 13.15 19.11 -17.74
N TYR A 671 12.10 19.23 -18.55
CA TYR A 671 12.17 19.71 -19.93
C TYR A 671 11.39 21.02 -20.08
N ASP A 672 11.94 21.99 -20.82
CA ASP A 672 11.20 23.17 -21.24
C ASP A 672 10.14 22.77 -22.29
N LYS A 673 8.87 23.05 -22.01
CA LYS A 673 7.76 22.52 -22.81
C LYS A 673 7.59 23.17 -24.17
N GLU A 674 8.22 24.31 -24.41
CA GLU A 674 8.18 25.01 -25.70
C GLU A 674 9.23 24.47 -26.66
N THR A 675 10.40 24.11 -26.14
CA THR A 675 11.56 23.70 -26.94
C THR A 675 11.85 22.21 -26.92
N GLY A 676 11.33 21.47 -25.93
CA GLY A 676 11.66 20.07 -25.69
C GLY A 676 13.08 19.84 -25.16
N LYS A 677 13.82 20.90 -24.82
CA LYS A 677 15.18 20.80 -24.28
C LYS A 677 15.15 20.49 -22.80
N GLU A 678 16.02 19.59 -22.36
CA GLU A 678 16.25 19.33 -20.95
C GLU A 678 16.90 20.54 -20.28
N VAL A 679 16.34 20.95 -19.15
CA VAL A 679 16.77 22.07 -18.32
C VAL A 679 17.72 21.57 -17.23
N GLY A 680 17.47 20.37 -16.71
CA GLY A 680 18.28 19.74 -15.67
C GLY A 680 17.50 18.66 -14.94
N VAL A 681 18.08 18.17 -13.84
CA VAL A 681 17.56 17.07 -13.04
C VAL A 681 17.39 17.43 -11.57
N MET A 682 16.52 16.71 -10.86
CA MET A 682 16.40 16.74 -9.40
C MET A 682 16.53 15.32 -8.85
N SER A 683 17.39 15.12 -7.85
CA SER A 683 17.63 13.80 -7.22
C SER A 683 17.18 13.82 -5.76
N PRO A 684 16.81 12.66 -5.16
CA PRO A 684 16.47 12.59 -3.75
C PRO A 684 17.54 13.24 -2.85
N GLY A 685 17.11 14.14 -1.97
CA GLY A 685 17.96 14.86 -1.02
C GLY A 685 18.41 14.05 0.19
N ALA A 686 19.21 14.67 1.07
CA ALA A 686 19.71 14.02 2.27
C ALA A 686 18.61 13.71 3.29
N GLU A 687 17.51 14.45 3.24
CA GLU A 687 16.32 14.33 4.08
C GLU A 687 15.67 12.94 3.97
N VAL A 688 15.84 12.30 2.80
CA VAL A 688 15.35 10.95 2.51
C VAL A 688 16.49 9.95 2.24
N GLY A 689 17.68 10.25 2.75
CA GLY A 689 18.83 9.35 2.68
C GLY A 689 19.47 9.27 1.29
N LYS A 690 19.24 10.27 0.43
CA LYS A 690 19.66 10.28 -0.98
C LYS A 690 19.15 9.05 -1.76
N ALA A 691 17.99 8.55 -1.36
CA ALA A 691 17.42 7.33 -1.86
C ALA A 691 15.92 7.46 -2.13
N SER A 692 15.45 6.61 -3.03
CA SER A 692 14.05 6.31 -3.29
C SER A 692 13.90 4.80 -3.37
N GLY A 693 12.73 4.28 -3.04
CA GLY A 693 12.22 3.03 -3.58
C GLY A 693 11.99 3.13 -5.09
N TRP A 694 11.46 2.06 -5.68
CA TRP A 694 11.08 2.08 -7.07
C TRP A 694 9.86 2.97 -7.26
N VAL A 695 9.82 3.66 -8.39
CA VAL A 695 8.59 4.24 -8.92
C VAL A 695 7.88 3.13 -9.67
N ASP A 696 7.09 2.29 -9.00
CA ASP A 696 6.53 1.07 -9.64
C ASP A 696 5.13 1.28 -10.24
N VAL A 697 4.82 2.52 -10.65
CA VAL A 697 3.49 2.87 -11.20
C VAL A 697 3.54 3.80 -12.43
N PRO A 698 2.65 3.61 -13.43
CA PRO A 698 2.61 4.42 -14.65
C PRO A 698 2.43 5.94 -14.45
N PHE A 699 1.76 6.34 -13.36
CA PHE A 699 1.46 7.73 -13.02
C PHE A 699 2.12 8.14 -11.70
N GLY A 700 3.36 7.70 -11.50
CA GLY A 700 4.12 7.94 -10.27
C GLY A 700 4.68 9.36 -10.13
N ILE A 701 4.23 10.32 -10.95
CA ILE A 701 4.66 11.71 -10.88
C ILE A 701 3.50 12.69 -11.13
N SER A 702 3.41 13.72 -10.29
CA SER A 702 2.55 14.88 -10.51
C SER A 702 3.31 16.17 -10.17
N ALA A 703 2.86 17.30 -10.70
CA ALA A 703 3.48 18.59 -10.45
C ALA A 703 2.42 19.67 -10.23
N PHE A 704 2.75 20.66 -9.40
CA PHE A 704 1.93 21.83 -9.17
C PHE A 704 2.79 23.08 -9.08
N ARG A 705 2.48 24.11 -9.87
CA ARG A 705 3.13 25.40 -9.80
C ARG A 705 2.40 26.30 -8.81
N ARG A 706 3.11 26.72 -7.77
CA ARG A 706 2.62 27.71 -6.80
C ARG A 706 2.65 29.11 -7.39
N GLU A 707 1.83 30.01 -6.83
CA GLU A 707 1.75 31.42 -7.25
C GLU A 707 3.09 32.16 -7.19
N ASN A 708 3.96 31.79 -6.23
CA ASN A 708 5.28 32.38 -6.05
C ASN A 708 6.33 31.86 -7.06
N GLY A 709 5.94 30.99 -8.00
CA GLY A 709 6.80 30.39 -9.02
C GLY A 709 7.53 29.10 -8.59
N GLU A 710 7.40 28.65 -7.34
CA GLU A 710 7.93 27.36 -6.89
C GLU A 710 7.06 26.21 -7.44
N TYR A 711 7.71 25.14 -7.85
CA TYR A 711 7.11 23.88 -8.27
C TYR A 711 7.18 22.88 -7.11
N LEU A 712 6.05 22.25 -6.82
CA LEU A 712 5.97 21.04 -6.01
C LEU A 712 5.85 19.88 -6.98
N VAL A 713 6.79 18.94 -6.95
CA VAL A 713 6.75 17.73 -7.77
C VAL A 713 6.68 16.53 -6.84
N PHE A 714 5.60 15.76 -6.95
CA PHE A 714 5.36 14.58 -6.14
C PHE A 714 5.78 13.34 -6.89
N VAL A 715 6.51 12.44 -6.25
CA VAL A 715 6.99 11.19 -6.83
C VAL A 715 6.66 10.03 -5.90
N GLU A 716 5.98 9.03 -6.46
CA GLU A 716 5.69 7.78 -5.76
C GLU A 716 6.97 7.09 -5.30
N GLU A 717 6.92 6.44 -4.14
CA GLU A 717 8.04 5.66 -3.60
C GLU A 717 7.51 4.43 -2.87
N ASP A 718 7.61 3.26 -3.53
CA ASP A 718 7.00 2.03 -3.03
C ASP A 718 7.67 1.45 -1.79
N ALA A 719 8.95 1.73 -1.58
CA ALA A 719 9.74 1.00 -0.60
C ALA A 719 9.42 1.32 0.87
N ARG A 720 9.07 2.56 1.20
CA ARG A 720 9.07 3.06 2.61
C ARG A 720 7.83 3.88 2.96
N GLY A 721 6.73 3.60 2.28
CA GLY A 721 5.40 4.06 2.61
C GLY A 721 5.20 5.57 2.64
N LYS A 722 5.79 6.28 1.68
CA LYS A 722 5.69 7.72 1.52
C LYS A 722 5.63 8.11 0.05
N VAL A 723 5.34 9.38 -0.20
CA VAL A 723 5.53 10.03 -1.50
C VAL A 723 6.60 11.10 -1.31
N LEU A 724 7.60 11.12 -2.18
CA LEU A 724 8.62 12.18 -2.20
C LEU A 724 8.01 13.48 -2.72
N MET A 725 8.42 14.60 -2.14
CA MET A 725 8.02 15.94 -2.56
C MET A 725 9.27 16.77 -2.86
N TYR A 726 9.49 17.09 -4.12
CA TYR A 726 10.55 17.99 -4.56
C TYR A 726 10.03 19.41 -4.64
N ARG A 727 10.78 20.34 -4.08
CA ARG A 727 10.50 21.77 -4.10
C ARG A 727 11.57 22.48 -4.91
N TRP A 728 11.18 23.00 -6.06
CA TRP A 728 12.11 23.64 -6.99
C TRP A 728 11.59 24.98 -7.46
N LYS A 729 12.45 26.00 -7.41
CA LYS A 729 12.14 27.32 -7.94
C LYS A 729 13.16 27.66 -9.04
N PRO A 730 12.74 27.65 -10.32
CA PRO A 730 13.60 27.95 -11.46
C PRO A 730 14.21 29.35 -11.45
#